data_AF-A0A1Q8AJH8-F1
#
_entry.id   AF-A0A1Q8AJH8-F1
#
_cell.length_a   1.000
_cell.length_b   1.000
_cell.length_c   1.000
_cell.angle_alpha   90.00
_cell.angle_beta   90.00
_cell.angle_gamma   90.00
#
_symmetry.space_group_name_H-M   'P 1'
#
loop_
_entity.id
_entity.type
_entity.pdbx_description
1 polymer ?
#
loop_
_entity_poly.entity_id
_entity_poly.type
_entity_poly.pdbx_seq_one_letter_code
_entity_poly.pdbx_strand_id
1 'polypeptide(L)'
;MPAPIVAEDLYRFRWIDHVRLSPDGERVAYQLSWADEESRQNRSRIVIRGLLESEPVDATAGPRRDHSPEWSPDGRRIAFVSRRGPVDQVFVVELASPGDAKQITFVPEGAAGPVWSPDGSKIAFVGTVLGDPDAVVDDPRPPDSKDQLRRAPVARIARRLDYKHDGQGFVDGRYHHLFVVPANGGDVTQLTNGAWDVAGFDWSPDGSRLVVAGNAEPNADLQRALNLYVVDLAGKRSKLAGGFYLATPLWSPRGDLIAFISPNGLEAGLNERLWIVPAAGGDQRCLTIGLDQSVSDSIITDMRAGHATRMVWSAEGDRIYFPSSGPGVSGVYSSDLEGNIRTEVGGQRRVYDFDVASGVIVFCASDVNSPGELHMVTQSAEARVTDLNPWLRSRYIAQPDRQSFTAPDGWVIEGWILRPENFDAGRRYPLVMQVHGGPHGQYGWAFFHELQILAGMGYMVLYVNPRGSDGYGEHFRRQVVRDWGGKDYIDLMTALDQAIERTDNVEVSRMGIGGGSYGGYMTNWVIGQTNRFSAAVSMRSISNLISEYAQHDIVLWGALELGPPPWPDLDELWKRSPIRYVQNMQTPLLLSHGEMDLRCAVSQAEELFGAMRFLGKTVEMVRFPEESHDLSRNGRPDRRVERLNRIAGWFERFLGTASSEKAAEAETQVLPVRHQMAEEAVADVAAATVLQTLRLSREPAVDLMPTSVLEPLPVEQQAEGAEPMPIEPEPEPVPEPPPEPAAEVAAPEAEPIIERKPDALPSGIIPVFPEPEPVIPEPAEVAPEPEPVPEPVVDVAEGEPEPLAPEPEPEPVAAAEEPEPVAAEPEPELAPEPEPAPAPSLTSTLLSWPTANIPGLQDDGEQTDSGEPATSIIPAWQPPEMPSESRRTVSLSAMPPEAIAAGETFLAKLSFESGPFAGRIVALPNQMVTVGRAPDNDIVVGDPATSGRHGRIEVRSGVFWISDLGST
;
A
#
# COMPACT_ATOMS: atom_id res chain seq x y z
N MET A 1 -23.05 29.33 13.89
CA MET A 1 -22.23 28.18 14.34
C MET A 1 -21.67 27.55 13.08
N PRO A 2 -20.36 27.32 13.00
CA PRO A 2 -19.76 26.71 11.82
C PRO A 2 -20.29 25.27 11.66
N ALA A 3 -20.63 24.86 10.45
CA ALA A 3 -21.17 23.51 10.24
C ALA A 3 -20.07 22.45 10.39
N PRO A 4 -20.37 21.24 10.87
CA PRO A 4 -19.43 20.12 10.86
C PRO A 4 -18.92 19.75 9.46
N ILE A 5 -17.76 19.08 9.42
CA ILE A 5 -17.25 18.44 8.20
C ILE A 5 -18.10 17.19 7.90
N VAL A 6 -18.38 16.97 6.61
CA VAL A 6 -19.12 15.80 6.10
C VAL A 6 -18.28 15.03 5.06
N ALA A 7 -18.73 13.84 4.66
CA ALA A 7 -18.00 13.01 3.69
C ALA A 7 -17.86 13.70 2.32
N GLU A 8 -18.91 14.39 1.87
CA GLU A 8 -18.95 15.07 0.57
C GLU A 8 -18.05 16.31 0.52
N ASP A 9 -17.63 16.85 1.67
CA ASP A 9 -16.60 17.91 1.69
C ASP A 9 -15.27 17.42 1.07
N LEU A 10 -15.08 16.09 0.86
CA LEU A 10 -13.95 15.52 0.10
C LEU A 10 -13.72 16.23 -1.24
N TYR A 11 -14.79 16.52 -1.98
CA TYR A 11 -14.74 17.14 -3.32
C TYR A 11 -14.29 18.61 -3.29
N ARG A 12 -14.33 19.25 -2.11
CA ARG A 12 -13.97 20.66 -1.92
C ARG A 12 -12.52 20.86 -1.55
N PHE A 13 -11.86 19.84 -1.01
CA PHE A 13 -10.46 19.96 -0.63
C PHE A 13 -9.56 20.18 -1.85
N ARG A 14 -8.52 20.96 -1.63
CA ARG A 14 -7.37 21.13 -2.50
C ARG A 14 -6.13 20.87 -1.68
N TRP A 15 -5.20 20.08 -2.19
CA TRP A 15 -3.98 19.78 -1.45
C TRP A 15 -2.77 19.64 -2.37
N ILE A 16 -1.59 19.76 -1.78
CA ILE A 16 -0.32 19.61 -2.47
C ILE A 16 0.26 18.25 -2.12
N ASP A 17 0.70 17.49 -3.12
CA ASP A 17 1.39 16.21 -2.91
C ASP A 17 2.91 16.37 -3.07
N HIS A 18 3.36 16.99 -4.16
CA HIS A 18 4.79 17.18 -4.45
C HIS A 18 5.17 18.64 -4.64
N VAL A 19 6.36 19.04 -4.14
CA VAL A 19 6.93 20.38 -4.29
C VAL A 19 8.37 20.34 -4.79
N ARG A 20 8.72 21.21 -5.75
CA ARG A 20 10.09 21.42 -6.21
C ARG A 20 10.45 22.89 -6.32
N LEU A 21 11.58 23.25 -5.74
CA LEU A 21 12.14 24.59 -5.80
C LEU A 21 12.99 24.71 -7.06
N SER A 22 12.87 25.84 -7.74
CA SER A 22 13.72 26.13 -8.90
C SER A 22 15.19 26.29 -8.47
N PRO A 23 16.16 26.01 -9.36
CA PRO A 23 17.58 26.08 -9.02
C PRO A 23 18.05 27.46 -8.52
N ASP A 24 17.39 28.53 -8.97
CA ASP A 24 17.66 29.90 -8.52
C ASP A 24 17.07 30.21 -7.12
N GLY A 25 16.11 29.41 -6.65
CA GLY A 25 15.43 29.59 -5.36
C GLY A 25 14.30 30.61 -5.38
N GLU A 26 13.89 31.13 -6.55
CA GLU A 26 12.91 32.22 -6.66
C GLU A 26 11.49 31.70 -6.91
N ARG A 27 11.36 30.54 -7.54
CA ARG A 27 10.07 29.95 -7.96
C ARG A 27 9.90 28.53 -7.46
N VAL A 28 8.65 28.15 -7.23
CA VAL A 28 8.28 26.80 -6.78
C VAL A 28 7.28 26.20 -7.76
N ALA A 29 7.50 24.94 -8.13
CA ALA A 29 6.57 24.11 -8.88
C ALA A 29 5.94 23.08 -7.92
N TYR A 30 4.62 22.92 -7.95
CA TYR A 30 3.95 21.97 -7.09
C TYR A 30 2.77 21.29 -7.78
N GLN A 31 2.48 20.07 -7.35
CA GLN A 31 1.32 19.30 -7.78
C GLN A 31 0.11 19.68 -6.92
N LEU A 32 -0.87 20.35 -7.54
CA LEU A 32 -2.16 20.64 -6.91
C LEU A 32 -3.16 19.53 -7.25
N SER A 33 -3.66 18.84 -6.24
CA SER A 33 -4.55 17.68 -6.36
C SER A 33 -5.95 17.94 -5.79
N TRP A 34 -6.95 17.24 -6.33
CA TRP A 34 -8.33 17.21 -5.82
C TRP A 34 -9.11 15.96 -6.22
N ALA A 35 -10.16 15.66 -5.46
CA ALA A 35 -11.16 14.66 -5.79
C ALA A 35 -12.25 15.30 -6.66
N ASP A 36 -12.47 14.78 -7.87
CA ASP A 36 -13.46 15.32 -8.81
C ASP A 36 -14.77 14.53 -8.77
N GLU A 37 -15.88 15.21 -8.45
CA GLU A 37 -17.20 14.58 -8.28
C GLU A 37 -17.79 14.11 -9.61
N GLU A 38 -17.73 14.94 -10.65
CA GLU A 38 -18.36 14.68 -11.94
C GLU A 38 -17.72 13.50 -12.65
N SER A 39 -16.38 13.52 -12.77
CA SER A 39 -15.65 12.43 -13.43
C SER A 39 -15.35 11.25 -12.51
N ARG A 40 -15.52 11.40 -11.18
CA ARG A 40 -15.18 10.40 -10.18
C ARG A 40 -13.71 9.98 -10.26
N GLN A 41 -12.82 10.93 -10.52
CA GLN A 41 -11.39 10.69 -10.64
C GLN A 41 -10.62 11.62 -9.71
N ASN A 42 -9.50 11.14 -9.18
CA ASN A 42 -8.52 12.05 -8.58
C ASN A 42 -7.81 12.79 -9.72
N ARG A 43 -7.79 14.12 -9.63
CA ARG A 43 -7.23 15.02 -10.63
C ARG A 43 -6.08 15.78 -10.02
N SER A 44 -5.15 16.18 -10.87
CA SER A 44 -4.02 17.02 -10.48
C SER A 44 -3.48 17.82 -11.66
N ARG A 45 -2.83 18.94 -11.33
CA ARG A 45 -2.11 19.79 -12.28
C ARG A 45 -0.82 20.32 -11.67
N ILE A 46 0.11 20.74 -12.51
CA ILE A 46 1.33 21.41 -12.06
C ILE A 46 1.10 22.92 -12.04
N VAL A 47 1.41 23.53 -10.91
CA VAL A 47 1.32 24.97 -10.68
C VAL A 47 2.71 25.51 -10.40
N ILE A 48 3.05 26.66 -10.98
CA ILE A 48 4.28 27.40 -10.70
C ILE A 48 3.91 28.68 -9.97
N ARG A 49 4.76 29.11 -9.04
CA ARG A 49 4.59 30.38 -8.34
C ARG A 49 5.93 31.00 -8.00
N GLY A 50 6.08 32.32 -8.18
CA GLY A 50 7.18 33.06 -7.56
C GLY A 50 6.95 33.14 -6.05
N LEU A 51 7.97 32.84 -5.24
CA LEU A 51 7.82 32.77 -3.77
C LEU A 51 7.38 34.10 -3.14
N LEU A 52 7.75 35.22 -3.76
CA LEU A 52 7.38 36.57 -3.33
C LEU A 52 6.17 37.13 -4.09
N GLU A 53 5.61 36.37 -5.03
CA GLU A 53 4.48 36.78 -5.85
C GLU A 53 3.16 36.27 -5.25
N SER A 54 2.09 37.06 -5.42
CA SER A 54 0.76 36.69 -4.91
C SER A 54 0.04 35.70 -5.83
N GLU A 55 0.24 35.80 -7.14
CA GLU A 55 -0.51 35.03 -8.13
C GLU A 55 0.30 33.85 -8.68
N PRO A 56 -0.18 32.60 -8.56
CA PRO A 56 0.42 31.46 -9.24
C PRO A 56 0.07 31.46 -10.74
N VAL A 57 0.88 30.75 -11.53
CA VAL A 57 0.64 30.44 -12.93
C VAL A 57 0.47 28.93 -13.09
N ASP A 58 -0.61 28.50 -13.73
CA ASP A 58 -0.80 27.10 -14.08
C ASP A 58 0.21 26.69 -15.16
N ALA A 59 1.11 25.78 -14.84
CA ALA A 59 2.11 25.26 -15.78
C ALA A 59 1.46 24.34 -16.82
N THR A 60 0.47 23.58 -16.38
CA THR A 60 -0.28 22.65 -17.22
C THR A 60 -1.77 22.99 -17.23
N ALA A 61 -2.41 22.83 -18.39
CA ALA A 61 -3.81 23.13 -18.58
C ALA A 61 -4.71 21.88 -18.44
N GLY A 62 -5.85 22.05 -17.77
CA GLY A 62 -6.96 21.10 -17.74
C GLY A 62 -6.97 20.12 -16.56
N PRO A 63 -8.11 19.45 -16.28
CA PRO A 63 -8.26 18.47 -15.22
C PRO A 63 -7.60 17.14 -15.64
N ARG A 64 -6.28 17.06 -15.56
CA ARG A 64 -5.51 15.86 -15.87
C ARG A 64 -5.09 15.15 -14.58
N ARG A 65 -4.13 14.25 -14.68
CA ARG A 65 -3.41 13.66 -13.56
C ARG A 65 -1.94 13.96 -13.76
N ASP A 66 -1.60 15.25 -13.74
CA ASP A 66 -0.22 15.71 -13.90
C ASP A 66 0.46 15.72 -12.52
N HIS A 67 1.60 15.08 -12.38
CA HIS A 67 2.26 14.85 -11.10
C HIS A 67 3.79 14.78 -11.23
N SER A 68 4.48 14.72 -10.08
CA SER A 68 5.94 14.56 -9.99
C SER A 68 6.71 15.58 -10.84
N PRO A 69 6.50 16.90 -10.64
CA PRO A 69 7.25 17.92 -11.37
C PRO A 69 8.73 17.89 -10.98
N GLU A 70 9.62 18.18 -11.92
CA GLU A 70 11.07 18.35 -11.70
C GLU A 70 11.63 19.45 -12.60
N TRP A 71 12.37 20.38 -12.01
CA TRP A 71 12.98 21.52 -12.72
C TRP A 71 14.17 21.08 -13.57
N SER A 72 14.30 21.66 -14.77
CA SER A 72 15.57 21.60 -15.49
C SER A 72 16.66 22.36 -14.72
N PRO A 73 17.94 21.99 -14.86
CA PRO A 73 19.04 22.66 -14.14
C PRO A 73 19.17 24.16 -14.42
N ASP A 74 18.69 24.63 -15.58
CA ASP A 74 18.67 26.04 -15.97
C ASP A 74 17.40 26.79 -15.51
N GLY A 75 16.45 26.11 -14.85
CA GLY A 75 15.21 26.71 -14.35
C GLY A 75 14.23 27.19 -15.43
N ARG A 76 14.37 26.73 -16.68
CA ARG A 76 13.53 27.17 -17.82
C ARG A 76 12.43 26.18 -18.20
N ARG A 77 12.56 24.93 -17.79
CA ARG A 77 11.65 23.83 -18.14
C ARG A 77 11.25 23.04 -16.91
N ILE A 78 10.11 22.37 -17.02
CA ILE A 78 9.65 21.40 -16.02
C ILE A 78 9.36 20.08 -16.73
N ALA A 79 9.99 19.00 -16.27
CA ALA A 79 9.58 17.65 -16.59
C ALA A 79 8.50 17.22 -15.59
N PHE A 80 7.52 16.44 -16.03
CA PHE A 80 6.47 15.91 -15.18
C PHE A 80 5.87 14.65 -15.79
N VAL A 81 5.09 13.92 -15.00
CA VAL A 81 4.36 12.73 -15.46
C VAL A 81 2.90 13.10 -15.67
N SER A 82 2.30 12.61 -16.75
CA SER A 82 0.89 12.85 -17.08
C SER A 82 0.23 11.65 -17.71
N ARG A 83 -1.02 11.38 -17.33
CA ARG A 83 -1.89 10.42 -18.02
C ARG A 83 -2.75 11.13 -19.07
N ARG A 84 -2.23 11.26 -20.30
CA ARG A 84 -3.00 11.76 -21.45
C ARG A 84 -3.50 10.65 -22.38
N GLY A 85 -2.86 9.49 -22.31
CA GLY A 85 -3.29 8.28 -22.99
C GLY A 85 -3.60 7.18 -21.97
N PRO A 86 -3.49 5.91 -22.36
CA PRO A 86 -3.86 4.78 -21.50
C PRO A 86 -2.88 4.58 -20.32
N VAL A 87 -1.67 5.12 -20.41
CA VAL A 87 -0.63 5.04 -19.38
C VAL A 87 0.04 6.38 -19.13
N ASP A 88 0.70 6.47 -17.99
CA ASP A 88 1.52 7.60 -17.59
C ASP A 88 2.75 7.71 -18.50
N GLN A 89 3.07 8.93 -18.94
CA GLN A 89 4.27 9.24 -19.73
C GLN A 89 4.93 10.51 -19.18
N VAL A 90 6.20 10.69 -19.53
CA VAL A 90 6.94 11.91 -19.21
C VAL A 90 6.68 12.99 -20.26
N PHE A 91 6.40 14.19 -19.77
CA PHE A 91 6.19 15.41 -20.53
C PHE A 91 7.16 16.49 -20.07
N VAL A 92 7.44 17.44 -20.95
CA VAL A 92 8.21 18.65 -20.65
C VAL A 92 7.38 19.86 -21.05
N VAL A 93 7.35 20.88 -20.18
CA VAL A 93 6.78 22.19 -20.47
C VAL A 93 7.84 23.28 -20.37
N GLU A 94 7.82 24.21 -21.33
CA GLU A 94 8.66 25.41 -21.34
C GLU A 94 7.97 26.54 -20.59
N LEU A 95 8.68 27.22 -19.69
CA LEU A 95 8.08 28.33 -18.93
C LEU A 95 7.71 29.54 -19.77
N ALA A 96 8.41 29.77 -20.88
CA ALA A 96 8.08 30.84 -21.81
C ALA A 96 6.78 30.58 -22.58
N SER A 97 6.24 29.36 -22.52
CA SER A 97 4.97 28.99 -23.17
C SER A 97 4.22 27.96 -22.30
N PRO A 98 3.72 28.36 -21.11
CA PRO A 98 2.98 27.47 -20.22
C PRO A 98 1.74 26.89 -20.93
N GLY A 99 1.40 25.63 -20.64
CA GLY A 99 0.29 24.92 -21.28
C GLY A 99 0.65 24.07 -22.50
N ASP A 100 1.72 24.40 -23.24
CA ASP A 100 2.18 23.66 -24.43
C ASP A 100 3.16 22.52 -24.08
N ALA A 101 2.72 21.65 -23.18
CA ALA A 101 3.53 20.53 -22.71
C ALA A 101 3.70 19.43 -23.78
N LYS A 102 4.96 19.13 -24.13
CA LYS A 102 5.37 18.13 -25.11
C LYS A 102 5.61 16.77 -24.45
N GLN A 103 5.02 15.71 -24.99
CA GLN A 103 5.34 14.34 -24.58
C GLN A 103 6.73 13.97 -25.09
N ILE A 104 7.59 13.44 -24.23
CA ILE A 104 8.95 13.04 -24.62
C ILE A 104 9.19 11.53 -24.56
N THR A 105 8.35 10.78 -23.84
CA THR A 105 8.43 9.30 -23.79
C THR A 105 7.23 8.64 -24.46
N PHE A 106 7.46 7.43 -24.98
CA PHE A 106 6.44 6.59 -25.61
C PHE A 106 6.62 5.12 -25.18
N VAL A 107 6.85 4.89 -23.88
CA VAL A 107 7.05 3.53 -23.35
C VAL A 107 5.71 2.81 -23.27
N PRO A 108 5.51 1.65 -23.94
CA PRO A 108 4.19 1.04 -24.09
C PRO A 108 3.43 0.83 -22.77
N GLU A 109 4.12 0.45 -21.70
CA GLU A 109 3.54 0.13 -20.39
C GLU A 109 3.67 1.27 -19.37
N GLY A 110 4.10 2.45 -19.83
CA GLY A 110 4.19 3.67 -19.02
C GLY A 110 5.60 4.02 -18.56
N ALA A 111 5.73 5.26 -18.11
CA ALA A 111 6.96 5.87 -17.62
C ALA A 111 6.69 6.77 -16.39
N ALA A 112 7.64 6.80 -15.46
CA ALA A 112 7.53 7.55 -14.21
C ALA A 112 8.90 8.05 -13.71
N GLY A 113 8.88 8.94 -12.72
CA GLY A 113 10.06 9.44 -12.01
C GLY A 113 11.12 10.08 -12.90
N PRO A 114 10.80 11.14 -13.67
CA PRO A 114 11.79 11.82 -14.51
C PRO A 114 12.85 12.52 -13.66
N VAL A 115 14.13 12.42 -14.03
CA VAL A 115 15.25 13.15 -13.43
C VAL A 115 16.13 13.72 -14.53
N TRP A 116 16.33 15.03 -14.53
CA TRP A 116 17.18 15.72 -15.51
C TRP A 116 18.65 15.34 -15.35
N SER A 117 19.36 15.19 -16.47
CA SER A 117 20.82 15.17 -16.42
C SER A 117 21.36 16.52 -15.95
N PRO A 118 22.54 16.59 -15.32
CA PRO A 118 23.10 17.84 -14.78
C PRO A 118 23.26 18.97 -15.82
N ASP A 119 23.48 18.62 -17.09
CA ASP A 119 23.57 19.55 -18.22
C ASP A 119 22.21 19.92 -18.85
N GLY A 120 21.11 19.31 -18.38
CA GLY A 120 19.76 19.50 -18.90
C GLY A 120 19.51 18.96 -20.31
N SER A 121 20.43 18.18 -20.89
CA SER A 121 20.33 17.67 -22.26
C SER A 121 19.54 16.36 -22.36
N LYS A 122 19.41 15.61 -21.25
CA LYS A 122 18.72 14.32 -21.16
C LYS A 122 17.83 14.25 -19.92
N ILE A 123 16.90 13.30 -19.94
CA ILE A 123 16.07 12.93 -18.80
C ILE A 123 16.19 11.42 -18.62
N ALA A 124 16.58 10.99 -17.42
CA ALA A 124 16.46 9.61 -16.99
C ALA A 124 15.08 9.38 -16.37
N PHE A 125 14.53 8.18 -16.50
CA PHE A 125 13.23 7.83 -15.95
C PHE A 125 13.10 6.32 -15.79
N VAL A 126 12.11 5.88 -15.03
CA VAL A 126 11.74 4.46 -14.92
C VAL A 126 10.64 4.15 -15.92
N GLY A 127 10.86 3.13 -16.75
CA GLY A 127 9.89 2.58 -17.69
C GLY A 127 9.52 1.16 -17.32
N THR A 128 8.26 0.80 -17.53
CA THR A 128 7.78 -0.58 -17.34
C THR A 128 8.01 -1.38 -18.62
N VAL A 129 8.60 -2.57 -18.50
CA VAL A 129 8.83 -3.48 -19.65
C VAL A 129 8.52 -4.92 -19.31
N LEU A 130 8.13 -5.69 -20.32
CA LEU A 130 7.96 -7.13 -20.21
C LEU A 130 9.32 -7.82 -20.10
N GLY A 131 9.66 -8.30 -18.90
CA GLY A 131 10.88 -9.07 -18.63
C GLY A 131 10.68 -10.59 -18.65
N ASP A 132 9.45 -11.05 -18.44
CA ASP A 132 9.06 -12.47 -18.55
C ASP A 132 7.79 -12.60 -19.43
N PRO A 133 7.93 -12.83 -20.75
CA PRO A 133 6.79 -12.99 -21.66
C PRO A 133 5.97 -14.25 -21.38
N ASP A 134 6.54 -15.26 -20.71
CA ASP A 134 5.87 -16.51 -20.38
C ASP A 134 5.16 -16.45 -19.01
N ALA A 135 5.02 -15.25 -18.43
CA ALA A 135 4.29 -15.01 -17.19
C ALA A 135 2.78 -14.88 -17.40
N VAL A 136 2.31 -14.74 -18.65
CA VAL A 136 0.90 -14.62 -18.99
C VAL A 136 0.53 -15.43 -20.22
N VAL A 137 -0.71 -15.89 -20.27
CA VAL A 137 -1.36 -16.34 -21.50
C VAL A 137 -2.26 -15.21 -21.97
N ASP A 138 -1.86 -14.52 -23.03
CA ASP A 138 -2.59 -13.36 -23.53
C ASP A 138 -3.99 -13.74 -24.03
N ASP A 139 -4.94 -12.82 -23.82
CA ASP A 139 -6.23 -12.88 -24.50
C ASP A 139 -6.04 -12.33 -25.93
N PRO A 140 -6.29 -13.14 -26.98
CA PRO A 140 -6.04 -12.71 -28.36
C PRO A 140 -7.04 -11.64 -28.84
N ARG A 141 -8.09 -11.33 -28.06
CA ARG A 141 -9.05 -10.29 -28.39
C ARG A 141 -8.47 -8.90 -28.09
N PRO A 142 -8.84 -7.88 -28.89
CA PRO A 142 -8.42 -6.52 -28.60
C PRO A 142 -8.97 -6.02 -27.24
N PRO A 143 -8.33 -5.01 -26.63
CA PRO A 143 -8.83 -4.32 -25.43
C PRO A 143 -10.28 -3.88 -25.57
N ASP A 144 -11.01 -3.82 -24.45
CA ASP A 144 -12.42 -3.40 -24.43
C ASP A 144 -12.58 -1.90 -24.74
N SER A 145 -11.54 -1.09 -24.52
CA SER A 145 -11.54 0.35 -24.78
C SER A 145 -10.15 0.84 -25.20
N LYS A 146 -10.09 2.07 -25.72
CA LYS A 146 -8.81 2.74 -26.05
C LYS A 146 -7.98 3.11 -24.82
N ASP A 147 -8.61 3.21 -23.65
CA ASP A 147 -7.96 3.53 -22.39
C ASP A 147 -7.32 2.29 -21.75
N GLN A 148 -7.68 1.10 -22.23
CA GLN A 148 -7.09 -0.16 -21.82
C GLN A 148 -6.00 -0.57 -22.82
N LEU A 149 -4.75 -0.71 -22.36
CA LEU A 149 -3.66 -1.20 -23.21
C LEU A 149 -3.84 -2.65 -23.64
N ARG A 150 -4.31 -3.49 -22.70
CA ARG A 150 -4.44 -4.94 -22.86
C ARG A 150 -5.61 -5.45 -22.04
N ARG A 151 -6.31 -6.46 -22.55
CA ARG A 151 -7.28 -7.21 -21.74
C ARG A 151 -6.59 -7.89 -20.56
N ALA A 152 -7.37 -8.25 -19.56
CA ALA A 152 -6.92 -9.20 -18.57
C ALA A 152 -6.46 -10.49 -19.29
N PRO A 153 -5.30 -11.06 -18.92
CA PRO A 153 -4.81 -12.27 -19.56
C PRO A 153 -5.75 -13.45 -19.28
N VAL A 154 -5.76 -14.45 -20.17
CA VAL A 154 -6.50 -15.70 -19.99
C VAL A 154 -6.00 -16.44 -18.75
N ALA A 155 -4.68 -16.41 -18.52
CA ALA A 155 -4.05 -16.98 -17.34
C ALA A 155 -2.80 -16.19 -16.93
N ARG A 156 -2.48 -16.24 -15.63
CA ARG A 156 -1.23 -15.75 -15.06
C ARG A 156 -0.41 -16.92 -14.57
N ILE A 157 0.89 -16.90 -14.85
CA ILE A 157 1.84 -17.94 -14.47
C ILE A 157 2.84 -17.33 -13.49
N ALA A 158 2.58 -17.51 -12.20
CA ALA A 158 3.46 -17.02 -11.14
C ALA A 158 4.56 -18.05 -10.81
N ARG A 159 5.82 -17.64 -10.90
CA ARG A 159 7.00 -18.46 -10.53
C ARG A 159 7.87 -17.82 -9.44
N ARG A 160 7.55 -16.59 -9.05
CA ARG A 160 8.29 -15.76 -8.09
C ARG A 160 7.34 -15.17 -7.05
N LEU A 161 7.88 -14.74 -5.91
CA LEU A 161 7.08 -14.13 -4.83
C LEU A 161 6.60 -12.71 -5.17
N ASP A 162 7.31 -11.99 -6.02
CA ASP A 162 7.02 -10.62 -6.48
C ASP A 162 6.00 -10.56 -7.65
N TYR A 163 5.14 -11.57 -7.80
CA TYR A 163 4.17 -11.64 -8.91
C TYR A 163 3.01 -10.64 -8.80
N LYS A 164 2.91 -9.89 -7.70
CA LYS A 164 1.85 -8.92 -7.43
C LYS A 164 2.30 -7.84 -6.45
N HIS A 165 1.73 -6.64 -6.57
CA HIS A 165 1.95 -5.51 -5.68
C HIS A 165 0.64 -4.75 -5.44
N ASP A 166 0.33 -4.43 -4.19
CA ASP A 166 -0.86 -3.63 -3.89
C ASP A 166 -0.80 -2.26 -4.59
N GLY A 167 -1.95 -1.79 -5.07
CA GLY A 167 -2.08 -0.54 -5.83
C GLY A 167 -1.60 -0.62 -7.29
N GLN A 168 -0.76 -1.59 -7.64
CA GLN A 168 -0.35 -1.86 -9.03
C GLN A 168 -1.10 -3.05 -9.64
N GLY A 169 -1.46 -4.05 -8.84
CA GLY A 169 -2.10 -5.28 -9.27
C GLY A 169 -1.11 -6.41 -9.50
N PHE A 170 -1.40 -7.26 -10.49
CA PHE A 170 -0.52 -8.37 -10.87
C PHE A 170 0.57 -7.89 -11.82
N VAL A 171 1.79 -8.32 -11.56
CA VAL A 171 2.98 -7.87 -12.29
C VAL A 171 3.00 -8.39 -13.73
N ASP A 172 2.42 -9.56 -13.99
CA ASP A 172 2.26 -10.12 -15.33
C ASP A 172 3.58 -10.14 -16.13
N GLY A 173 4.69 -10.46 -15.46
CA GLY A 173 6.04 -10.51 -16.04
C GLY A 173 6.66 -9.16 -16.38
N ARG A 174 6.09 -8.04 -15.91
CA ARG A 174 6.63 -6.70 -16.13
C ARG A 174 7.56 -6.27 -15.02
N TYR A 175 8.56 -5.46 -15.34
CA TYR A 175 9.49 -4.92 -14.37
C TYR A 175 9.81 -3.47 -14.71
N HIS A 176 10.21 -2.73 -13.69
CA HIS A 176 10.61 -1.34 -13.75
C HIS A 176 12.10 -1.22 -14.02
N HIS A 177 12.47 -0.56 -15.11
CA HIS A 177 13.86 -0.40 -15.52
C HIS A 177 14.21 1.03 -15.86
N LEU A 178 15.51 1.32 -15.81
CA LEU A 178 16.06 2.63 -16.08
C LEU A 178 16.16 2.89 -17.58
N PHE A 179 15.69 4.07 -17.99
CA PHE A 179 15.78 4.58 -19.35
C PHE A 179 16.34 6.00 -19.36
N VAL A 180 16.84 6.42 -20.53
CA VAL A 180 17.26 7.79 -20.81
C VAL A 180 16.69 8.24 -22.14
N VAL A 181 16.25 9.49 -22.21
CA VAL A 181 15.77 10.15 -23.44
C VAL A 181 16.37 11.55 -23.59
N PRO A 182 16.63 12.04 -24.81
CA PRO A 182 16.95 13.45 -25.03
C PRO A 182 15.83 14.36 -24.50
N ALA A 183 16.18 15.44 -23.80
CA ALA A 183 15.20 16.35 -23.20
C ALA A 183 14.27 17.03 -24.22
N ASN A 184 14.73 17.16 -25.47
CA ASN A 184 13.94 17.71 -26.57
C ASN A 184 13.06 16.66 -27.27
N GLY A 185 13.01 15.42 -26.76
CA GLY A 185 12.39 14.26 -27.39
C GLY A 185 13.32 13.57 -28.41
N GLY A 186 13.01 12.33 -28.75
CA GLY A 186 13.80 11.49 -29.65
C GLY A 186 13.73 10.03 -29.22
N ASP A 187 14.74 9.25 -29.62
CA ASP A 187 14.82 7.84 -29.28
C ASP A 187 15.11 7.62 -27.80
N VAL A 188 14.39 6.69 -27.20
CA VAL A 188 14.54 6.26 -25.81
C VAL A 188 15.56 5.12 -25.75
N THR A 189 16.51 5.20 -24.81
CA THR A 189 17.51 4.15 -24.57
C THR A 189 17.25 3.46 -23.23
N GLN A 190 17.09 2.14 -23.24
CA GLN A 190 17.00 1.32 -22.03
C GLN A 190 18.40 0.99 -21.49
N LEU A 191 18.65 1.25 -20.20
CA LEU A 191 19.96 1.02 -19.59
C LEU A 191 20.01 -0.24 -18.71
N THR A 192 18.88 -0.69 -18.17
CA THR A 192 18.81 -1.90 -17.34
C THR A 192 17.75 -2.87 -17.85
N ASN A 193 17.94 -4.17 -17.58
CA ASN A 193 17.01 -5.23 -17.96
C ASN A 193 17.06 -6.41 -16.95
N GLY A 194 16.09 -7.31 -17.04
CA GLY A 194 16.00 -8.55 -16.27
C GLY A 194 14.69 -8.70 -15.48
N ALA A 195 14.63 -9.73 -14.63
CA ALA A 195 13.50 -9.99 -13.75
C ALA A 195 13.72 -9.39 -12.34
N TRP A 196 13.78 -8.06 -12.28
CA TRP A 196 13.97 -7.27 -11.05
C TRP A 196 13.61 -5.81 -11.28
N ASP A 197 13.27 -5.09 -10.22
CA ASP A 197 12.88 -3.68 -10.30
C ASP A 197 14.00 -2.73 -9.89
N VAL A 198 14.15 -1.65 -10.67
CA VAL A 198 14.86 -0.45 -10.26
C VAL A 198 14.00 0.29 -9.23
N ALA A 199 14.45 0.30 -7.98
CA ALA A 199 13.76 0.91 -6.85
C ALA A 199 14.02 2.42 -6.72
N GLY A 200 15.10 2.92 -7.31
CA GLY A 200 15.50 4.33 -7.29
C GLY A 200 16.81 4.54 -8.03
N PHE A 201 17.09 5.77 -8.45
CA PHE A 201 18.29 6.09 -9.20
C PHE A 201 18.62 7.60 -9.13
N ASP A 202 19.85 7.95 -9.47
CA ASP A 202 20.28 9.35 -9.62
C ASP A 202 21.47 9.48 -10.60
N TRP A 203 21.66 10.66 -11.18
CA TRP A 203 22.75 10.96 -12.11
C TRP A 203 24.07 11.20 -11.38
N SER A 204 25.19 10.79 -11.98
CA SER A 204 26.48 11.34 -11.60
C SER A 204 26.56 12.83 -11.99
N PRO A 205 27.29 13.69 -11.26
CA PRO A 205 27.38 15.12 -11.55
C PRO A 205 27.93 15.46 -12.94
N ASP A 206 28.71 14.56 -13.53
CA ASP A 206 29.24 14.69 -14.90
C ASP A 206 28.27 14.19 -15.99
N GLY A 207 27.11 13.64 -15.61
CA GLY A 207 26.10 13.10 -16.52
C GLY A 207 26.51 11.84 -17.29
N SER A 208 27.63 11.21 -16.94
CA SER A 208 28.17 10.05 -17.67
C SER A 208 27.63 8.70 -17.18
N ARG A 209 27.11 8.64 -15.94
CA ARG A 209 26.69 7.42 -15.24
C ARG A 209 25.48 7.71 -14.37
N LEU A 210 24.83 6.64 -13.91
CA LEU A 210 23.77 6.70 -12.90
C LEU A 210 24.05 5.70 -11.78
N VAL A 211 23.70 6.07 -10.55
CA VAL A 211 23.57 5.13 -9.45
C VAL A 211 22.15 4.56 -9.45
N VAL A 212 22.01 3.26 -9.17
CA VAL A 212 20.75 2.53 -9.23
C VAL A 212 20.61 1.64 -7.99
N ALA A 213 19.45 1.73 -7.33
CA ALA A 213 19.01 0.83 -6.28
C ALA A 213 18.18 -0.32 -6.86
N GLY A 214 18.45 -1.55 -6.42
CA GLY A 214 17.60 -2.71 -6.74
C GLY A 214 18.27 -4.04 -6.41
N ASN A 215 17.67 -5.14 -6.82
CA ASN A 215 18.28 -6.47 -6.66
C ASN A 215 18.28 -7.26 -7.97
N ALA A 216 19.39 -7.17 -8.71
CA ALA A 216 19.60 -7.88 -9.96
C ALA A 216 20.26 -9.27 -9.79
N GLU A 217 20.35 -9.78 -8.56
CA GLU A 217 20.95 -11.08 -8.26
C GLU A 217 19.94 -12.22 -8.52
N PRO A 218 20.40 -13.47 -8.74
CA PRO A 218 19.50 -14.63 -8.82
C PRO A 218 18.61 -14.79 -7.58
N ASN A 219 17.35 -15.18 -7.76
CA ASN A 219 16.35 -15.33 -6.68
C ASN A 219 16.15 -14.06 -5.84
N ALA A 220 16.19 -12.88 -6.49
CA ALA A 220 15.99 -11.60 -5.83
C ALA A 220 14.64 -11.50 -5.07
N ASP A 221 13.60 -12.17 -5.55
CA ASP A 221 12.29 -12.25 -4.91
C ASP A 221 12.30 -12.97 -3.55
N LEU A 222 13.33 -13.79 -3.29
CA LEU A 222 13.55 -14.48 -2.02
C LEU A 222 14.50 -13.71 -1.09
N GLN A 223 14.95 -12.53 -1.49
CA GLN A 223 15.92 -11.73 -0.76
C GLN A 223 15.33 -10.37 -0.40
N ARG A 224 15.41 -10.01 0.88
CA ARG A 224 15.03 -8.66 1.33
C ARG A 224 16.06 -7.60 0.94
N ALA A 225 17.32 -8.01 0.76
CA ALA A 225 18.41 -7.10 0.48
C ALA A 225 18.32 -6.53 -0.93
N LEU A 226 18.53 -5.23 -1.03
CA LEU A 226 18.83 -4.49 -2.24
C LEU A 226 20.33 -4.14 -2.27
N ASN A 227 20.75 -3.66 -3.43
CA ASN A 227 22.12 -3.30 -3.73
C ASN A 227 22.16 -1.96 -4.46
N LEU A 228 23.31 -1.29 -4.37
CA LEU A 228 23.66 -0.15 -5.19
C LEU A 228 24.48 -0.62 -6.39
N TYR A 229 24.09 -0.17 -7.57
CA TYR A 229 24.81 -0.38 -8.81
C TYR A 229 25.18 0.95 -9.45
N VAL A 230 26.31 0.99 -10.14
CA VAL A 230 26.65 2.07 -11.07
C VAL A 230 26.41 1.55 -12.49
N VAL A 231 25.64 2.30 -13.27
CA VAL A 231 25.25 2.00 -14.65
C VAL A 231 25.75 3.12 -15.56
N ASP A 232 26.49 2.78 -16.61
CA ASP A 232 26.87 3.77 -17.64
C ASP A 232 25.79 3.93 -18.72
N LEU A 233 25.97 4.93 -19.59
CA LEU A 233 25.03 5.20 -20.70
C LEU A 233 25.02 4.11 -21.80
N ALA A 234 25.95 3.15 -21.76
CA ALA A 234 25.93 1.96 -22.61
C ALA A 234 25.20 0.78 -21.93
N GLY A 235 24.70 0.95 -20.71
CA GLY A 235 23.98 -0.08 -19.94
C GLY A 235 24.90 -1.04 -19.18
N LYS A 236 26.20 -0.76 -19.09
CA LYS A 236 27.12 -1.59 -18.29
C LYS A 236 26.87 -1.35 -16.81
N ARG A 237 26.42 -2.40 -16.12
CA ARG A 237 26.14 -2.39 -14.68
C ARG A 237 27.31 -2.95 -13.87
N SER A 238 27.67 -2.29 -12.79
CA SER A 238 28.65 -2.75 -11.80
C SER A 238 28.10 -2.59 -10.38
N LYS A 239 28.28 -3.58 -9.52
CA LYS A 239 27.80 -3.53 -8.13
C LYS A 239 28.76 -2.70 -7.28
N LEU A 240 28.23 -1.69 -6.59
CA LEU A 240 28.99 -0.77 -5.74
C LEU A 240 29.00 -1.25 -4.28
N ALA A 241 27.82 -1.54 -3.74
CA ALA A 241 27.62 -2.00 -2.37
C ALA A 241 26.29 -2.77 -2.28
N GLY A 242 26.04 -3.52 -1.21
CA GLY A 242 24.79 -4.26 -1.08
C GLY A 242 24.61 -4.96 0.25
N GLY A 243 23.48 -5.66 0.38
CA GLY A 243 23.07 -6.27 1.65
C GLY A 243 22.18 -5.36 2.51
N PHE A 244 21.60 -4.32 1.91
CA PHE A 244 20.84 -3.27 2.61
C PHE A 244 19.34 -3.40 2.35
N TYR A 245 18.50 -2.83 3.20
CA TYR A 245 17.15 -2.46 2.78
C TYR A 245 17.21 -1.00 2.31
N LEU A 246 17.14 -0.74 1.00
CA LEU A 246 17.61 0.54 0.45
C LEU A 246 16.50 1.38 -0.18
N ALA A 247 16.53 2.68 0.07
CA ALA A 247 15.71 3.67 -0.62
C ALA A 247 16.53 4.90 -1.03
N THR A 248 16.06 5.59 -2.08
CA THR A 248 16.51 6.93 -2.52
C THR A 248 18.04 7.10 -2.63
N PRO A 249 18.74 6.39 -3.53
CA PRO A 249 20.16 6.66 -3.76
C PRO A 249 20.35 8.03 -4.42
N LEU A 250 21.30 8.83 -3.94
CA LEU A 250 21.65 10.15 -4.49
C LEU A 250 23.15 10.34 -4.62
N TRP A 251 23.61 10.86 -5.75
CA TRP A 251 25.01 11.21 -5.95
C TRP A 251 25.33 12.55 -5.28
N SER A 252 26.48 12.66 -4.62
CA SER A 252 26.95 13.95 -4.12
C SER A 252 27.25 14.88 -5.29
N PRO A 253 26.99 16.20 -5.16
CA PRO A 253 27.38 17.18 -6.19
C PRO A 253 28.89 17.17 -6.51
N ARG A 254 29.72 16.74 -5.55
CA ARG A 254 31.17 16.58 -5.70
C ARG A 254 31.59 15.31 -6.44
N GLY A 255 30.68 14.36 -6.65
CA GLY A 255 30.91 13.13 -7.42
C GLY A 255 31.58 11.99 -6.65
N ASP A 256 31.93 12.22 -5.39
CA ASP A 256 32.77 11.33 -4.57
C ASP A 256 31.97 10.39 -3.63
N LEU A 257 30.70 10.68 -3.37
CA LEU A 257 29.87 9.96 -2.41
C LEU A 257 28.49 9.64 -3.00
N ILE A 258 27.88 8.57 -2.52
CA ILE A 258 26.46 8.24 -2.71
C ILE A 258 25.78 8.26 -1.34
N ALA A 259 24.73 9.06 -1.18
CA ALA A 259 23.83 8.99 -0.03
C ALA A 259 22.68 8.02 -0.30
N PHE A 260 22.18 7.34 0.73
CA PHE A 260 21.02 6.46 0.64
C PHE A 260 20.36 6.28 2.01
N ILE A 261 19.11 5.84 2.02
CA ILE A 261 18.38 5.51 3.23
C ILE A 261 18.36 3.99 3.42
N SER A 262 18.70 3.55 4.63
CA SER A 262 18.61 2.15 5.02
C SER A 262 18.53 1.99 6.54
N PRO A 263 17.75 1.04 7.09
CA PRO A 263 17.93 0.62 8.46
C PRO A 263 19.31 -0.02 8.68
N ASN A 264 19.76 -0.06 9.92
CA ASN A 264 21.01 -0.73 10.30
C ASN A 264 20.81 -2.25 10.43
N GLY A 265 20.48 -2.92 9.33
CA GLY A 265 20.16 -4.34 9.28
C GLY A 265 18.95 -4.64 8.40
N LEU A 266 18.47 -5.89 8.45
CA LEU A 266 17.32 -6.34 7.64
C LEU A 266 16.10 -6.72 8.48
N GLU A 267 16.19 -6.60 9.81
CA GLU A 267 15.10 -6.96 10.73
C GLU A 267 13.94 -5.95 10.65
N ALA A 268 12.75 -6.38 11.09
CA ALA A 268 11.62 -5.49 11.29
C ALA A 268 11.81 -4.59 12.53
N GLY A 269 11.05 -3.50 12.62
CA GLY A 269 11.12 -2.55 13.73
C GLY A 269 12.36 -1.65 13.79
N LEU A 270 13.36 -1.78 12.89
CA LEU A 270 14.55 -0.90 12.83
C LEU A 270 14.26 0.48 12.22
N ASN A 271 14.80 1.56 12.81
CA ASN A 271 14.64 2.91 12.26
C ASN A 271 15.34 3.03 10.91
N GLU A 272 14.73 3.75 9.96
CA GLU A 272 15.42 4.12 8.73
C GLU A 272 16.51 5.16 9.04
N ARG A 273 17.69 5.01 8.43
CA ARG A 273 18.85 5.85 8.70
C ARG A 273 19.47 6.38 7.41
N LEU A 274 20.13 7.52 7.51
CA LEU A 274 20.89 8.12 6.44
C LEU A 274 22.31 7.54 6.43
N TRP A 275 22.72 7.02 5.28
CA TRP A 275 24.03 6.47 5.03
C TRP A 275 24.71 7.16 3.87
N ILE A 276 26.04 7.12 3.88
CA ILE A 276 26.87 7.47 2.73
C ILE A 276 27.85 6.34 2.42
N VAL A 277 28.22 6.20 1.15
CA VAL A 277 29.27 5.28 0.67
C VAL A 277 30.13 5.99 -0.38
N PRO A 278 31.46 5.77 -0.45
CA PRO A 278 32.28 6.30 -1.53
C PRO A 278 31.80 5.82 -2.90
N ALA A 279 31.75 6.73 -3.88
CA ALA A 279 31.34 6.40 -5.25
C ALA A 279 32.33 5.46 -5.97
N ALA A 280 33.56 5.35 -5.46
CA ALA A 280 34.56 4.38 -5.90
C ALA A 280 34.39 2.98 -5.25
N GLY A 281 33.44 2.83 -4.33
CA GLY A 281 33.28 1.65 -3.48
C GLY A 281 34.10 1.75 -2.18
N GLY A 282 33.77 0.91 -1.21
CA GLY A 282 34.38 0.89 0.11
C GLY A 282 33.34 0.82 1.23
N ASP A 283 33.78 1.11 2.45
CA ASP A 283 32.93 1.03 3.64
C ASP A 283 31.88 2.15 3.67
N GLN A 284 30.64 1.79 3.96
CA GLN A 284 29.55 2.73 4.21
C GLN A 284 29.61 3.30 5.64
N ARG A 285 29.06 4.51 5.82
CA ARG A 285 28.97 5.18 7.12
C ARG A 285 27.57 5.73 7.36
N CYS A 286 27.03 5.46 8.54
CA CYS A 286 25.74 6.01 8.97
C CYS A 286 25.94 7.40 9.57
N LEU A 287 25.26 8.40 9.02
CA LEU A 287 25.30 9.77 9.52
C LEU A 287 24.31 10.00 10.67
N THR A 288 23.26 9.19 10.75
CA THR A 288 22.19 9.33 11.74
C THR A 288 22.20 8.23 12.80
N ILE A 289 23.37 7.66 13.11
CA ILE A 289 23.47 6.60 14.13
C ILE A 289 23.10 7.10 15.53
N GLY A 290 23.38 8.37 15.83
CA GLY A 290 23.04 9.01 17.10
C GLY A 290 21.61 9.58 17.17
N LEU A 291 20.84 9.51 16.08
CA LEU A 291 19.46 9.95 16.03
C LEU A 291 18.54 8.75 16.26
N ASP A 292 17.80 8.76 17.37
CA ASP A 292 16.80 7.73 17.67
C ASP A 292 15.42 8.11 17.08
N GLN A 293 15.41 8.41 15.79
CA GLN A 293 14.22 8.70 14.99
C GLN A 293 14.41 8.10 13.59
N SER A 294 13.30 7.71 12.96
CA SER A 294 13.33 7.21 11.58
C SER A 294 13.50 8.37 10.58
N VAL A 295 14.42 8.22 9.63
CA VAL A 295 14.65 9.13 8.50
C VAL A 295 13.55 8.91 7.44
N SER A 296 12.33 9.29 7.80
CA SER A 296 11.12 9.11 6.99
C SER A 296 9.96 9.94 7.57
N ASP A 297 8.86 10.04 6.81
CA ASP A 297 7.56 10.53 7.33
C ASP A 297 6.65 9.33 7.63
N SER A 298 6.35 9.10 8.91
CA SER A 298 5.54 7.95 9.37
C SER A 298 4.16 8.35 9.89
N ILE A 299 3.77 9.62 9.77
CA ILE A 299 2.46 10.10 10.23
C ILE A 299 1.38 9.74 9.22
N ILE A 300 0.36 9.01 9.68
CA ILE A 300 -0.74 8.57 8.83
C ILE A 300 -1.82 9.66 8.67
N THR A 301 -2.45 9.66 7.49
CA THR A 301 -3.62 10.47 7.15
C THR A 301 -4.49 9.70 6.15
N ASP A 302 -5.72 10.17 5.94
CA ASP A 302 -6.62 9.75 4.88
C ASP A 302 -6.70 10.77 3.73
N MET A 303 -5.92 11.85 3.74
CA MET A 303 -5.97 12.88 2.69
C MET A 303 -5.16 12.55 1.43
N ARG A 304 -4.07 11.79 1.56
CA ARG A 304 -3.14 11.42 0.47
C ARG A 304 -2.44 10.09 0.72
N ALA A 305 -1.90 9.51 -0.34
CA ALA A 305 -1.01 8.36 -0.25
C ALA A 305 0.37 8.75 0.33
N GLY A 306 1.22 7.76 0.65
CA GLY A 306 2.58 8.01 1.11
C GLY A 306 3.49 8.55 -0.01
N HIS A 307 4.54 9.27 0.38
CA HIS A 307 5.60 9.73 -0.53
C HIS A 307 6.85 8.88 -0.36
N ALA A 308 7.65 8.77 -1.43
CA ALA A 308 9.03 8.34 -1.28
C ALA A 308 9.81 9.37 -0.44
N THR A 309 10.69 8.89 0.44
CA THR A 309 11.49 9.79 1.28
C THR A 309 12.44 10.61 0.42
N ARG A 310 12.24 11.93 0.38
CA ARG A 310 13.10 12.87 -0.35
C ARG A 310 14.32 13.24 0.48
N MET A 311 15.49 13.25 -0.16
CA MET A 311 16.71 13.82 0.38
C MET A 311 17.25 14.86 -0.60
N VAL A 312 17.98 15.85 -0.10
CA VAL A 312 18.58 16.91 -0.92
C VAL A 312 19.99 17.20 -0.41
N TRP A 313 20.97 17.24 -1.30
CA TRP A 313 22.33 17.71 -0.98
C TRP A 313 22.38 19.24 -0.97
N SER A 314 23.20 19.83 -0.08
CA SER A 314 23.65 21.22 -0.26
C SER A 314 24.43 21.35 -1.58
N ALA A 315 24.45 22.54 -2.17
CA ALA A 315 25.18 22.78 -3.42
C ALA A 315 26.69 22.48 -3.28
N GLU A 316 27.23 22.71 -2.09
CA GLU A 316 28.62 22.45 -1.71
C GLU A 316 28.92 20.96 -1.52
N GLY A 317 27.88 20.12 -1.37
CA GLY A 317 28.01 18.68 -1.14
C GLY A 317 28.63 18.33 0.22
N ASP A 318 28.38 19.17 1.22
CA ASP A 318 28.87 19.03 2.60
C ASP A 318 27.74 18.76 3.63
N ARG A 319 26.47 18.86 3.20
CA ARG A 319 25.29 18.65 4.03
C ARG A 319 24.17 17.96 3.25
N ILE A 320 23.39 17.13 3.93
CA ILE A 320 22.22 16.43 3.38
C ILE A 320 21.00 16.78 4.21
N TYR A 321 19.93 17.19 3.56
CA TYR A 321 18.61 17.46 4.13
C TYR A 321 17.71 16.24 3.95
N PHE A 322 16.90 15.92 4.97
CA PHE A 322 16.04 14.73 5.01
C PHE A 322 14.87 14.94 6.00
N PRO A 323 13.73 14.23 5.85
CA PRO A 323 12.67 14.27 6.82
C PRO A 323 13.00 13.32 7.99
N SER A 324 12.53 13.66 9.19
CA SER A 324 12.59 12.77 10.35
C SER A 324 11.31 12.85 11.16
N SER A 325 10.86 11.70 11.65
CA SER A 325 9.63 11.58 12.44
C SER A 325 9.95 11.44 13.93
N GLY A 326 9.39 12.36 14.72
CA GLY A 326 9.36 12.29 16.19
C GLY A 326 7.96 11.97 16.71
N PRO A 327 7.71 12.13 18.03
CA PRO A 327 6.41 11.85 18.65
C PRO A 327 5.27 12.71 18.06
N GLY A 328 4.46 12.12 17.20
CA GLY A 328 3.30 12.76 16.57
C GLY A 328 3.62 13.90 15.60
N VAL A 329 4.90 14.14 15.25
CA VAL A 329 5.35 15.23 14.37
C VAL A 329 6.41 14.75 13.38
N SER A 330 6.48 15.40 12.22
CA SER A 330 7.57 15.20 11.26
C SER A 330 8.08 16.55 10.77
N GLY A 331 9.38 16.64 10.54
CA GLY A 331 10.07 17.87 10.20
C GLY A 331 11.23 17.65 9.24
N VAL A 332 11.86 18.73 8.80
CA VAL A 332 13.08 18.69 7.96
C VAL A 332 14.29 18.82 8.87
N TYR A 333 15.23 17.91 8.70
CA TYR A 333 16.50 17.88 9.38
C TYR A 333 17.63 17.95 8.37
N SER A 334 18.83 18.27 8.84
CA SER A 334 20.04 18.18 8.03
C SER A 334 21.18 17.56 8.82
N SER A 335 22.09 16.87 8.13
CA SER A 335 23.35 16.36 8.69
C SER A 335 24.50 16.85 7.83
N ASP A 336 25.58 17.32 8.46
CA ASP A 336 26.87 17.38 7.75
C ASP A 336 27.46 15.97 7.58
N LEU A 337 28.61 15.91 6.90
CA LEU A 337 29.34 14.69 6.69
C LEU A 337 29.89 14.12 8.00
N GLU A 338 30.07 14.86 9.09
CA GLU A 338 30.52 14.31 10.37
C GLU A 338 29.40 13.64 11.18
N GLY A 339 28.14 13.84 10.78
CA GLY A 339 26.96 13.34 11.49
C GLY A 339 26.37 14.34 12.49
N ASN A 340 26.72 15.63 12.39
CA ASN A 340 26.11 16.66 13.23
C ASN A 340 24.74 17.06 12.65
N ILE A 341 23.71 16.67 13.37
CA ILE A 341 22.31 16.82 12.94
C ILE A 341 21.72 18.13 13.47
N ARG A 342 20.91 18.79 12.63
CA ARG A 342 20.15 19.99 12.96
C ARG A 342 18.68 19.82 12.55
N THR A 343 17.78 20.40 13.32
CA THR A 343 16.38 20.58 12.90
C THR A 343 16.28 21.89 12.12
N GLU A 344 15.87 21.82 10.86
CA GLU A 344 15.70 22.97 9.97
C GLU A 344 14.25 23.48 10.00
N VAL A 345 13.30 22.54 10.03
CA VAL A 345 11.86 22.82 10.10
C VAL A 345 11.22 21.85 11.10
N GLY A 346 10.43 22.38 12.04
CA GLY A 346 9.71 21.58 13.04
C GLY A 346 8.32 22.14 13.34
N GLY A 347 7.80 21.85 14.53
CA GLY A 347 6.48 22.32 15.00
C GLY A 347 5.45 21.20 15.12
N GLN A 348 4.27 21.53 15.68
CA GLN A 348 3.13 20.60 15.83
C GLN A 348 2.42 20.38 14.50
N ARG A 349 3.09 19.69 13.58
CA ARG A 349 2.62 19.44 12.23
C ARG A 349 3.33 18.23 11.63
N ARG A 350 2.83 17.80 10.48
CA ARG A 350 3.46 16.82 9.60
C ARG A 350 4.07 17.53 8.40
N VAL A 351 5.40 17.45 8.23
CA VAL A 351 6.08 17.82 6.99
C VAL A 351 6.30 16.57 6.14
N TYR A 352 5.72 16.53 4.94
CA TYR A 352 5.62 15.31 4.14
C TYR A 352 6.29 15.37 2.76
N ASP A 353 6.70 16.56 2.30
CA ASP A 353 7.58 16.77 1.15
C ASP A 353 8.30 18.12 1.31
N PHE A 354 9.50 18.26 0.75
CA PHE A 354 10.27 19.50 0.84
C PHE A 354 11.32 19.60 -0.28
N ASP A 355 11.86 20.79 -0.49
CA ASP A 355 12.99 20.99 -1.38
C ASP A 355 13.89 22.13 -0.90
N VAL A 356 15.16 22.11 -1.30
CA VAL A 356 16.17 23.07 -0.84
C VAL A 356 17.02 23.56 -2.02
N ALA A 357 17.13 24.87 -2.18
CA ALA A 357 17.99 25.52 -3.16
C ALA A 357 18.30 26.96 -2.72
N SER A 358 19.50 27.47 -3.03
CA SER A 358 19.90 28.85 -2.77
C SER A 358 19.64 29.35 -1.34
N GLY A 359 19.78 28.49 -0.34
CA GLY A 359 19.54 28.82 1.07
C GLY A 359 18.06 28.99 1.46
N VAL A 360 17.14 28.60 0.56
CA VAL A 360 15.69 28.56 0.78
C VAL A 360 15.25 27.11 0.96
N ILE A 361 14.39 26.87 1.95
CA ILE A 361 13.70 25.58 2.12
C ILE A 361 12.23 25.81 1.82
N VAL A 362 11.67 25.10 0.84
CA VAL A 362 10.22 25.02 0.65
C VAL A 362 9.73 23.68 1.16
N PHE A 363 8.55 23.64 1.77
CA PHE A 363 8.03 22.39 2.32
C PHE A 363 6.52 22.38 2.35
N CYS A 364 5.97 21.17 2.23
CA CYS A 364 4.54 20.93 2.36
C CYS A 364 4.25 20.42 3.77
N ALA A 365 3.35 21.12 4.46
CA ALA A 365 2.96 20.79 5.82
C ALA A 365 1.45 20.64 5.96
N SER A 366 1.03 19.57 6.65
CA SER A 366 -0.34 19.40 7.14
C SER A 366 -0.34 19.59 8.66
N ASP A 367 -1.42 20.15 9.17
CA ASP A 367 -1.73 20.19 10.58
C ASP A 367 -3.21 19.83 10.78
N VAL A 368 -3.70 19.94 12.01
CA VAL A 368 -5.11 19.62 12.35
C VAL A 368 -6.12 20.47 11.57
N ASN A 369 -5.73 21.69 11.17
CA ASN A 369 -6.59 22.68 10.53
C ASN A 369 -6.50 22.69 9.01
N SER A 370 -5.46 22.07 8.43
CA SER A 370 -5.28 22.02 6.99
C SER A 370 -4.74 20.68 6.49
N PRO A 371 -5.32 20.12 5.41
CA PRO A 371 -4.81 18.90 4.82
C PRO A 371 -3.41 19.06 4.24
N GLY A 372 -2.94 20.26 3.92
CA GLY A 372 -1.61 20.45 3.34
C GLY A 372 -1.44 21.81 2.67
N GLU A 373 -0.46 22.59 3.10
CA GLU A 373 -0.12 23.90 2.54
C GLU A 373 1.36 23.98 2.20
N LEU A 374 1.69 24.89 1.30
CA LEU A 374 3.07 25.23 0.98
C LEU A 374 3.59 26.28 1.95
N HIS A 375 4.77 26.04 2.49
CA HIS A 375 5.52 26.94 3.34
C HIS A 375 6.93 27.14 2.77
N MET A 376 7.58 28.21 3.21
CA MET A 376 9.00 28.46 2.94
C MET A 376 9.71 28.93 4.20
N VAL A 377 11.00 28.61 4.31
CA VAL A 377 11.93 29.19 5.29
C VAL A 377 13.09 29.85 4.55
N THR A 378 13.37 31.10 4.91
CA THR A 378 14.57 31.84 4.49
C THR A 378 15.18 32.52 5.70
N GLN A 379 16.50 32.40 5.91
CA GLN A 379 17.19 33.01 7.06
C GLN A 379 16.49 32.74 8.42
N SER A 380 15.98 31.52 8.61
CA SER A 380 15.20 31.09 9.78
C SER A 380 13.83 31.76 9.99
N ALA A 381 13.39 32.62 9.06
CA ALA A 381 12.04 33.14 9.02
C ALA A 381 11.15 32.24 8.18
N GLU A 382 10.03 31.80 8.73
CA GLU A 382 9.05 30.98 8.03
C GLU A 382 7.85 31.81 7.56
N ALA A 383 7.36 31.52 6.35
CA ALA A 383 6.10 32.03 5.84
C ALA A 383 5.25 30.93 5.20
N ARG A 384 3.93 30.98 5.44
CA ARG A 384 2.95 30.19 4.69
C ARG A 384 2.73 30.85 3.33
N VAL A 385 2.93 30.08 2.26
CA VAL A 385 2.85 30.57 0.88
C VAL A 385 1.43 30.44 0.35
N THR A 386 0.73 29.33 0.60
CA THR A 386 -0.62 29.07 0.06
C THR A 386 -1.71 29.08 1.13
N ASP A 387 -2.95 29.33 0.70
CA ASP A 387 -4.16 29.10 1.50
C ASP A 387 -5.20 28.39 0.62
N LEU A 388 -5.04 27.07 0.44
CA LEU A 388 -5.80 26.29 -0.54
C LEU A 388 -7.22 25.96 -0.08
N ASN A 389 -7.47 25.96 1.23
CA ASN A 389 -8.75 25.54 1.81
C ASN A 389 -9.36 26.62 2.72
N PRO A 390 -9.54 27.87 2.26
CA PRO A 390 -10.04 28.96 3.11
C PRO A 390 -11.45 28.70 3.65
N TRP A 391 -12.21 27.85 2.96
CA TRP A 391 -13.55 27.45 3.34
C TRP A 391 -13.60 26.65 4.65
N LEU A 392 -12.50 26.02 5.07
CA LEU A 392 -12.42 25.30 6.37
C LEU A 392 -12.64 26.23 7.55
N ARG A 393 -12.37 27.54 7.42
CA ARG A 393 -12.67 28.54 8.47
C ARG A 393 -14.17 28.66 8.79
N SER A 394 -15.03 28.20 7.89
CA SER A 394 -16.49 28.16 8.09
C SER A 394 -17.01 26.82 8.63
N ARG A 395 -16.09 25.88 8.91
CA ARG A 395 -16.38 24.54 9.40
C ARG A 395 -15.89 24.37 10.84
N TYR A 396 -16.55 23.49 11.57
CA TYR A 396 -16.04 23.03 12.85
C TYR A 396 -14.90 22.05 12.61
N ILE A 397 -13.72 22.39 13.15
CA ILE A 397 -12.54 21.53 13.16
C ILE A 397 -12.17 21.26 14.61
N ALA A 398 -12.33 20.01 15.03
CA ALA A 398 -12.00 19.58 16.37
C ALA A 398 -10.48 19.67 16.60
N GLN A 399 -10.10 20.36 17.68
CA GLN A 399 -8.71 20.46 18.10
C GLN A 399 -8.35 19.27 18.99
N PRO A 400 -7.18 18.64 18.79
CA PRO A 400 -6.78 17.51 19.58
C PRO A 400 -6.25 17.94 20.96
N ASP A 401 -6.78 17.30 21.98
CA ASP A 401 -6.26 17.37 23.34
C ASP A 401 -5.21 16.26 23.51
N ARG A 402 -3.92 16.63 23.49
CA ARG A 402 -2.80 15.69 23.66
C ARG A 402 -2.80 15.14 25.09
N GLN A 403 -2.71 13.83 25.19
CA GLN A 403 -2.74 13.08 26.44
C GLN A 403 -1.53 12.14 26.53
N SER A 404 -1.11 11.86 27.75
CA SER A 404 -0.14 10.81 28.07
C SER A 404 -0.77 9.79 29.01
N PHE A 405 -0.65 8.53 28.64
CA PHE A 405 -1.18 7.38 29.37
C PHE A 405 -0.01 6.53 29.85
N THR A 406 -0.12 5.97 31.05
CA THR A 406 0.95 5.11 31.60
C THR A 406 0.50 3.67 31.54
N ALA A 407 1.18 2.84 30.73
CA ALA A 407 0.94 1.41 30.68
C ALA A 407 1.29 0.75 32.04
N PRO A 408 0.75 -0.44 32.36
CA PRO A 408 0.98 -1.09 33.65
C PRO A 408 2.45 -1.38 33.97
N ASP A 409 3.29 -1.53 32.94
CA ASP A 409 4.73 -1.73 33.06
C ASP A 409 5.55 -0.43 32.96
N GLY A 410 4.90 0.72 33.13
CA GLY A 410 5.54 2.04 33.27
C GLY A 410 5.83 2.77 31.96
N TRP A 411 5.53 2.19 30.80
CA TRP A 411 5.70 2.86 29.52
C TRP A 411 4.74 4.04 29.37
N VAL A 412 5.24 5.15 28.85
CA VAL A 412 4.42 6.32 28.52
C VAL A 412 3.94 6.18 27.09
N ILE A 413 2.62 6.19 26.93
CA ILE A 413 1.91 6.04 25.66
C ILE A 413 1.25 7.38 25.34
N GLU A 414 1.53 7.91 24.16
CA GLU A 414 0.94 9.16 23.69
C GLU A 414 -0.37 8.91 22.95
N GLY A 415 -1.34 9.80 23.15
CA GLY A 415 -2.54 9.85 22.33
C GLY A 415 -3.21 11.20 22.40
N TRP A 416 -4.39 11.29 21.79
CA TRP A 416 -5.17 12.51 21.71
C TRP A 416 -6.66 12.21 21.81
N ILE A 417 -7.41 13.21 22.28
CA ILE A 417 -8.87 13.21 22.29
C ILE A 417 -9.38 14.38 21.45
N LEU A 418 -10.16 14.10 20.40
CA LEU A 418 -11.00 15.11 19.76
C LEU A 418 -12.31 15.22 20.53
N ARG A 419 -12.70 16.44 20.85
CA ARG A 419 -14.01 16.73 21.43
C ARG A 419 -15.04 17.01 20.33
N PRO A 420 -16.33 16.73 20.56
CA PRO A 420 -17.38 17.08 19.63
C PRO A 420 -17.66 18.59 19.57
N GLU A 421 -18.38 19.01 18.53
CA GLU A 421 -18.88 20.38 18.43
C GLU A 421 -19.74 20.72 19.66
N ASN A 422 -19.53 21.90 20.24
CA ASN A 422 -20.28 22.39 21.41
C ASN A 422 -20.17 21.47 22.63
N PHE A 423 -18.97 20.94 22.86
CA PHE A 423 -18.67 20.15 24.04
C PHE A 423 -19.05 20.89 25.34
N ASP A 424 -19.80 20.20 26.19
CA ASP A 424 -20.25 20.64 27.50
C ASP A 424 -19.68 19.67 28.55
N ALA A 425 -18.85 20.19 29.44
CA ALA A 425 -18.23 19.41 30.50
C ALA A 425 -19.24 18.79 31.49
N GLY A 426 -20.50 19.24 31.51
CA GLY A 426 -21.58 18.65 32.29
C GLY A 426 -22.29 17.47 31.61
N ARG A 427 -21.95 17.14 30.35
CA ARG A 427 -22.59 16.07 29.57
C ARG A 427 -21.64 14.91 29.31
N ARG A 428 -22.23 13.72 29.10
CA ARG A 428 -21.53 12.54 28.60
C ARG A 428 -21.78 12.34 27.11
N TYR A 429 -20.77 11.85 26.40
CA TYR A 429 -20.74 11.70 24.96
C TYR A 429 -20.35 10.27 24.58
N PRO A 430 -20.88 9.74 23.46
CA PRO A 430 -20.37 8.49 22.90
C PRO A 430 -18.91 8.69 22.47
N LEU A 431 -18.10 7.64 22.59
CA LEU A 431 -16.67 7.68 22.25
C LEU A 431 -16.37 6.69 21.12
N VAL A 432 -15.53 7.09 20.16
CA VAL A 432 -14.97 6.19 19.15
C VAL A 432 -13.45 6.16 19.31
N MET A 433 -12.91 4.98 19.57
CA MET A 433 -11.48 4.74 19.59
C MET A 433 -10.98 4.38 18.18
N GLN A 434 -9.92 5.05 17.73
CA GLN A 434 -9.35 4.86 16.39
C GLN A 434 -7.91 4.34 16.49
N VAL A 435 -7.62 3.25 15.77
CA VAL A 435 -6.33 2.55 15.79
C VAL A 435 -5.66 2.65 14.42
N HIS A 436 -4.42 3.15 14.39
CA HIS A 436 -3.68 3.33 13.15
C HIS A 436 -3.20 2.00 12.54
N GLY A 437 -2.93 2.02 11.23
CA GLY A 437 -2.26 0.93 10.52
C GLY A 437 -0.74 0.96 10.71
N GLY A 438 -0.04 -0.08 10.22
CA GLY A 438 1.40 -0.23 10.36
C GLY A 438 1.79 -1.69 10.64
N PRO A 439 2.31 -2.04 11.84
CA PRO A 439 2.20 -1.29 13.10
C PRO A 439 3.18 -0.12 13.23
N HIS A 440 4.22 -0.07 12.39
CA HIS A 440 5.24 0.98 12.40
C HIS A 440 4.82 2.28 11.69
N GLY A 441 3.59 2.73 11.92
CA GLY A 441 3.12 4.08 11.61
C GLY A 441 2.83 4.85 12.89
N GLN A 442 2.29 6.06 12.78
CA GLN A 442 1.80 6.80 13.93
C GLN A 442 0.69 7.78 13.55
N TYR A 443 -0.23 8.05 14.47
CA TYR A 443 -1.02 9.27 14.46
C TYR A 443 -0.18 10.47 14.90
N GLY A 444 -0.70 11.68 14.68
CA GLY A 444 -0.01 12.89 15.07
C GLY A 444 -0.76 14.16 14.72
N TRP A 445 -0.01 15.25 14.58
CA TRP A 445 -0.51 16.57 14.22
C TRP A 445 -0.71 16.70 12.71
N ALA A 446 -1.73 16.04 12.18
CA ALA A 446 -2.12 16.09 10.77
C ALA A 446 -3.64 16.09 10.61
N PHE A 447 -4.13 16.59 9.48
CA PHE A 447 -5.55 16.55 9.16
C PHE A 447 -5.98 15.11 8.88
N PHE A 448 -7.11 14.71 9.45
CA PHE A 448 -7.69 13.39 9.23
C PHE A 448 -9.20 13.53 9.07
N HIS A 449 -9.69 13.36 7.84
CA HIS A 449 -11.06 13.66 7.44
C HIS A 449 -12.07 12.80 8.20
N GLU A 450 -11.80 11.50 8.32
CA GLU A 450 -12.62 10.56 9.09
C GLU A 450 -12.76 10.96 10.56
N LEU A 451 -11.66 11.35 11.22
CA LEU A 451 -11.70 11.75 12.64
C LEU A 451 -12.50 13.04 12.83
N GLN A 452 -12.38 13.99 11.89
CA GLN A 452 -13.16 15.24 11.91
C GLN A 452 -14.65 15.01 11.65
N ILE A 453 -15.02 14.06 10.78
CA ILE A 453 -16.42 13.65 10.60
C ILE A 453 -16.98 13.08 11.91
N LEU A 454 -16.27 12.15 12.55
CA LEU A 454 -16.73 11.53 13.79
C LEU A 454 -16.88 12.58 14.92
N ALA A 455 -15.90 13.46 15.10
CA ALA A 455 -16.03 14.56 16.07
C ALA A 455 -17.21 15.48 15.72
N GLY A 456 -17.38 15.82 14.44
CA GLY A 456 -18.49 16.62 13.93
C GLY A 456 -19.88 15.99 14.13
N MET A 457 -19.96 14.66 14.13
CA MET A 457 -21.17 13.90 14.46
C MET A 457 -21.49 13.87 15.96
N GLY A 458 -20.61 14.39 16.83
CA GLY A 458 -20.86 14.43 18.27
C GLY A 458 -20.15 13.34 19.08
N TYR A 459 -19.20 12.61 18.48
CA TYR A 459 -18.37 11.64 19.20
C TYR A 459 -17.16 12.31 19.86
N MET A 460 -16.77 11.83 21.03
CA MET A 460 -15.37 11.96 21.47
C MET A 460 -14.54 10.97 20.67
N VAL A 461 -13.39 11.39 20.11
CA VAL A 461 -12.54 10.51 19.31
C VAL A 461 -11.20 10.33 20.01
N LEU A 462 -10.92 9.11 20.49
CA LEU A 462 -9.64 8.75 21.12
C LEU A 462 -8.75 8.06 20.10
N TYR A 463 -7.53 8.53 19.91
CA TYR A 463 -6.56 7.88 19.04
C TYR A 463 -5.16 7.94 19.67
N VAL A 464 -4.41 6.85 19.56
CA VAL A 464 -3.24 6.55 20.42
C VAL A 464 -2.13 5.94 19.57
N ASN A 465 -0.89 6.18 19.97
CA ASN A 465 0.31 5.55 19.43
C ASN A 465 0.84 4.50 20.43
N PRO A 466 0.36 3.24 20.37
CA PRO A 466 0.82 2.16 21.26
C PRO A 466 2.25 1.73 20.91
N ARG A 467 2.88 0.92 21.78
CA ARG A 467 4.18 0.30 21.45
C ARG A 467 4.14 -0.39 20.10
N GLY A 468 5.19 -0.16 19.30
CA GLY A 468 5.23 -0.54 17.89
C GLY A 468 5.12 0.64 16.92
N SER A 469 4.49 1.74 17.33
CA SER A 469 4.44 2.98 16.55
C SER A 469 5.84 3.55 16.30
N ASP A 470 5.95 4.31 15.22
CA ASP A 470 7.17 5.07 14.92
C ASP A 470 7.19 6.41 15.68
N GLY A 471 8.34 7.11 15.71
CA GLY A 471 8.48 8.43 16.34
C GLY A 471 8.95 8.41 17.80
N TYR A 472 8.96 7.26 18.47
CA TYR A 472 9.31 7.12 19.91
C TYR A 472 10.62 6.35 20.15
N GLY A 473 11.45 6.22 19.11
CA GLY A 473 12.72 5.50 19.14
C GLY A 473 12.60 4.03 18.75
N GLU A 474 13.73 3.46 18.36
CA GLU A 474 13.81 2.10 17.80
C GLU A 474 13.40 1.05 18.82
N HIS A 475 13.72 1.25 20.10
CA HIS A 475 13.36 0.33 21.17
C HIS A 475 11.83 0.21 21.33
N PHE A 476 11.11 1.34 21.24
CA PHE A 476 9.64 1.38 21.29
C PHE A 476 9.03 0.71 20.05
N ARG A 477 9.55 1.04 18.87
CA ARG A 477 9.10 0.51 17.57
C ARG A 477 9.25 -1.01 17.46
N ARG A 478 10.31 -1.58 18.04
CA ARG A 478 10.59 -3.03 18.02
C ARG A 478 9.71 -3.86 18.96
N GLN A 479 9.04 -3.25 19.94
CA GLN A 479 8.30 -4.02 20.96
C GLN A 479 7.15 -4.86 20.40
N VAL A 480 6.58 -4.46 19.26
CA VAL A 480 5.45 -5.14 18.63
C VAL A 480 5.89 -6.31 17.74
N VAL A 481 7.17 -6.39 17.36
CA VAL A 481 7.69 -7.43 16.47
C VAL A 481 7.47 -8.79 17.14
N ARG A 482 6.71 -9.67 16.48
CA ARG A 482 6.25 -10.98 16.98
C ARG A 482 5.34 -10.91 18.21
N ASP A 483 4.85 -9.72 18.58
CA ASP A 483 3.97 -9.48 19.74
C ASP A 483 2.62 -8.81 19.39
N TRP A 484 2.12 -8.99 18.17
CA TRP A 484 0.82 -8.44 17.78
C TRP A 484 -0.33 -8.94 18.69
N GLY A 485 -1.14 -8.00 19.19
CA GLY A 485 -2.23 -8.30 20.13
C GLY A 485 -1.76 -8.55 21.58
N GLY A 486 -0.47 -8.40 21.85
CA GLY A 486 0.15 -8.48 23.17
C GLY A 486 0.17 -7.12 23.86
N LYS A 487 1.37 -6.53 24.01
CA LYS A 487 1.55 -5.27 24.76
C LYS A 487 0.89 -4.04 24.11
N ASP A 488 0.86 -4.03 22.78
CA ASP A 488 0.14 -3.05 21.96
C ASP A 488 -1.37 -2.99 22.34
N TYR A 489 -2.03 -4.13 22.54
CA TYR A 489 -3.41 -4.22 23.02
C TYR A 489 -3.54 -3.66 24.45
N ILE A 490 -2.60 -3.99 25.33
CA ILE A 490 -2.60 -3.50 26.72
C ILE A 490 -2.46 -1.97 26.75
N ASP A 491 -1.59 -1.39 25.92
CA ASP A 491 -1.42 0.05 25.81
C ASP A 491 -2.71 0.75 25.39
N LEU A 492 -3.40 0.19 24.39
CA LEU A 492 -4.68 0.71 23.88
C LEU A 492 -5.79 0.66 24.95
N MET A 493 -5.96 -0.48 25.62
CA MET A 493 -7.00 -0.60 26.66
C MET A 493 -6.70 0.26 27.89
N THR A 494 -5.43 0.35 28.28
CA THR A 494 -4.99 1.19 29.40
C THR A 494 -5.19 2.67 29.10
N ALA A 495 -4.92 3.12 27.87
CA ALA A 495 -5.19 4.48 27.44
C ALA A 495 -6.69 4.79 27.47
N LEU A 496 -7.54 3.86 27.01
CA LEU A 496 -8.99 4.00 27.09
C LEU A 496 -9.49 4.12 28.54
N ASP A 497 -9.00 3.26 29.45
CA ASP A 497 -9.37 3.30 30.87
C ASP A 497 -9.02 4.65 31.50
N GLN A 498 -7.79 5.11 31.30
CA GLN A 498 -7.35 6.40 31.83
C GLN A 498 -8.09 7.57 31.18
N ALA A 499 -8.47 7.50 29.90
CA ALA A 499 -9.28 8.52 29.25
C ALA A 499 -10.68 8.61 29.88
N ILE A 500 -11.31 7.47 30.20
CA ILE A 500 -12.61 7.41 30.89
C ILE A 500 -12.49 7.96 32.31
N GLU A 501 -11.48 7.53 33.06
CA GLU A 501 -11.28 7.95 34.46
C GLU A 501 -11.00 9.45 34.59
N ARG A 502 -10.24 10.03 33.65
CA ARG A 502 -9.85 11.45 33.68
C ARG A 502 -10.92 12.38 33.12
N THR A 503 -11.80 11.88 32.26
CA THR A 503 -12.83 12.67 31.59
C THR A 503 -14.20 12.06 31.90
N ASP A 504 -14.87 12.56 32.93
CA ASP A 504 -16.23 12.14 33.33
C ASP A 504 -17.31 12.31 32.22
N ASN A 505 -16.88 12.78 31.04
CA ASN A 505 -17.63 13.05 29.83
C ASN A 505 -17.75 11.84 28.88
N VAL A 506 -17.15 10.69 29.18
CA VAL A 506 -17.33 9.48 28.35
C VAL A 506 -18.58 8.71 28.77
N GLU A 507 -19.46 8.44 27.82
CA GLU A 507 -20.59 7.53 28.01
C GLU A 507 -20.17 6.08 27.71
N VAL A 508 -19.74 5.37 28.75
CA VAL A 508 -19.17 4.01 28.64
C VAL A 508 -20.10 2.96 27.99
N SER A 509 -21.42 3.17 27.99
CA SER A 509 -22.38 2.30 27.29
C SER A 509 -22.42 2.52 25.76
N ARG A 510 -21.82 3.61 25.27
CA ARG A 510 -21.84 4.02 23.86
C ARG A 510 -20.43 4.24 23.34
N MET A 511 -19.60 3.20 23.42
CA MET A 511 -18.25 3.20 22.87
C MET A 511 -18.16 2.41 21.56
N GLY A 512 -17.44 2.94 20.59
CA GLY A 512 -17.08 2.27 19.34
C GLY A 512 -15.56 2.15 19.19
N ILE A 513 -15.12 1.24 18.32
CA ILE A 513 -13.72 1.11 17.92
C ILE A 513 -13.61 0.96 16.39
N GLY A 514 -12.59 1.54 15.79
CA GLY A 514 -12.29 1.37 14.38
C GLY A 514 -10.81 1.43 14.06
N GLY A 515 -10.44 0.88 12.91
CA GLY A 515 -9.06 0.91 12.44
C GLY A 515 -8.89 0.23 11.09
N GLY A 516 -7.79 0.59 10.40
CA GLY A 516 -7.46 0.06 9.08
C GLY A 516 -6.14 -0.71 9.05
N SER A 517 -6.02 -1.74 8.22
CA SER A 517 -4.79 -2.55 8.09
C SER A 517 -4.48 -3.27 9.41
N TYR A 518 -3.28 -3.13 9.96
CA TYR A 518 -2.97 -3.53 11.34
C TYR A 518 -3.97 -2.95 12.37
N GLY A 519 -4.48 -1.73 12.18
CA GLY A 519 -5.55 -1.19 13.03
C GLY A 519 -6.87 -1.95 12.89
N GLY A 520 -7.14 -2.52 11.71
CA GLY A 520 -8.27 -3.43 11.48
C GLY A 520 -8.03 -4.80 12.15
N TYR A 521 -6.81 -5.33 12.08
CA TYR A 521 -6.38 -6.48 12.89
C TYR A 521 -6.63 -6.25 14.38
N MET A 522 -6.18 -5.11 14.91
CA MET A 522 -6.34 -4.77 16.32
C MET A 522 -7.82 -4.53 16.68
N THR A 523 -8.61 -3.94 15.78
CA THR A 523 -10.07 -3.83 15.95
C THR A 523 -10.71 -5.20 16.10
N ASN A 524 -10.38 -6.15 15.21
CA ASN A 524 -10.86 -7.53 15.27
C ASN A 524 -10.38 -8.22 16.55
N TRP A 525 -9.12 -8.02 16.95
CA TRP A 525 -8.53 -8.58 18.17
C TRP A 525 -9.28 -8.10 19.41
N VAL A 526 -9.43 -6.78 19.57
CA VAL A 526 -10.07 -6.15 20.74
C VAL A 526 -11.48 -6.69 20.97
N ILE A 527 -12.32 -6.77 19.94
CA ILE A 527 -13.69 -7.29 20.09
C ILE A 527 -13.75 -8.80 20.35
N GLY A 528 -12.67 -9.54 20.09
CA GLY A 528 -12.51 -10.93 20.49
C GLY A 528 -12.08 -11.10 21.96
N GLN A 529 -11.50 -10.07 22.57
CA GLN A 529 -11.03 -10.08 23.96
C GLN A 529 -12.00 -9.42 24.95
N THR A 530 -12.84 -8.48 24.49
CA THR A 530 -13.73 -7.72 25.37
C THR A 530 -15.04 -7.30 24.70
N ASN A 531 -16.10 -7.15 25.51
CA ASN A 531 -17.45 -6.73 25.07
C ASN A 531 -17.77 -5.26 25.48
N ARG A 532 -16.74 -4.45 25.75
CA ARG A 532 -16.91 -3.04 26.15
C ARG A 532 -17.42 -2.14 25.04
N PHE A 533 -17.25 -2.53 23.78
CA PHE A 533 -17.62 -1.75 22.61
C PHE A 533 -19.00 -2.16 22.08
N SER A 534 -19.84 -1.16 21.83
CA SER A 534 -21.18 -1.30 21.28
C SER A 534 -21.22 -1.30 19.75
N ALA A 535 -20.11 -0.94 19.08
CA ALA A 535 -19.94 -1.00 17.63
C ALA A 535 -18.46 -1.11 17.24
N ALA A 536 -18.16 -1.79 16.14
CA ALA A 536 -16.82 -1.88 15.58
C ALA A 536 -16.80 -1.69 14.06
N VAL A 537 -15.75 -1.06 13.55
CA VAL A 537 -15.51 -0.84 12.11
C VAL A 537 -14.08 -1.29 11.76
N SER A 538 -13.97 -2.45 11.12
CA SER A 538 -12.70 -3.02 10.71
C SER A 538 -12.49 -2.85 9.21
N MET A 539 -11.38 -2.21 8.83
CA MET A 539 -11.13 -1.77 7.45
C MET A 539 -9.88 -2.44 6.90
N ARG A 540 -9.93 -2.98 5.68
CA ARG A 540 -8.77 -3.60 4.98
C ARG A 540 -7.92 -4.47 5.92
N SER A 541 -8.60 -5.31 6.70
CA SER A 541 -8.09 -5.88 7.96
C SER A 541 -7.40 -7.23 7.77
N ILE A 542 -6.78 -7.72 8.84
CA ILE A 542 -6.31 -9.11 8.96
C ILE A 542 -7.13 -9.79 10.06
N SER A 543 -7.57 -11.04 9.84
CA SER A 543 -8.33 -11.82 10.82
C SER A 543 -7.66 -13.16 11.15
N ASN A 544 -6.86 -13.69 10.23
CA ASN A 544 -6.19 -14.97 10.33
C ASN A 544 -4.74 -14.88 9.84
N LEU A 545 -3.80 -14.88 10.80
CA LEU A 545 -2.37 -14.80 10.48
C LEU A 545 -1.84 -16.06 9.78
N ILE A 546 -2.52 -17.20 9.89
CA ILE A 546 -2.13 -18.44 9.20
C ILE A 546 -2.30 -18.28 7.70
N SER A 547 -3.49 -17.83 7.24
CA SER A 547 -3.73 -17.62 5.81
C SER A 547 -2.95 -16.41 5.31
N GLU A 548 -2.83 -15.36 6.12
CA GLU A 548 -2.15 -14.13 5.72
C GLU A 548 -0.65 -14.30 5.45
N TYR A 549 0.05 -15.13 6.25
CA TYR A 549 1.53 -15.22 6.28
C TYR A 549 2.22 -15.27 4.91
N ALA A 550 1.63 -15.96 3.94
CA ALA A 550 2.17 -16.12 2.59
C ALA A 550 1.23 -15.62 1.48
N GLN A 551 0.13 -14.95 1.85
CA GLN A 551 -0.87 -14.50 0.89
C GLN A 551 -0.66 -13.04 0.44
N HIS A 552 -0.04 -12.18 1.24
CA HIS A 552 0.14 -10.77 0.88
C HIS A 552 1.31 -10.53 -0.11
N ASP A 553 1.38 -9.33 -0.69
CA ASP A 553 2.42 -8.90 -1.62
C ASP A 553 3.82 -8.73 -0.99
N ILE A 554 3.90 -8.48 0.32
CA ILE A 554 5.17 -8.21 1.05
C ILE A 554 5.71 -9.40 1.88
N VAL A 555 5.61 -10.65 1.37
CA VAL A 555 5.87 -11.91 2.14
C VAL A 555 7.14 -11.88 3.00
N LEU A 556 8.27 -11.43 2.45
CA LEU A 556 9.54 -11.37 3.18
C LEU A 556 9.52 -10.40 4.36
N TRP A 557 8.75 -9.31 4.27
CA TRP A 557 8.54 -8.41 5.39
C TRP A 557 7.67 -9.06 6.47
N GLY A 558 6.59 -9.74 6.07
CA GLY A 558 5.72 -10.48 6.99
C GLY A 558 6.46 -11.54 7.80
N ALA A 559 7.39 -12.28 7.16
CA ALA A 559 8.23 -13.26 7.85
C ALA A 559 9.16 -12.65 8.93
N LEU A 560 9.54 -11.39 8.79
CA LEU A 560 10.38 -10.73 9.80
C LEU A 560 9.55 -10.20 10.96
N GLU A 561 8.35 -9.70 10.66
CA GLU A 561 7.42 -9.17 11.64
C GLU A 561 6.74 -10.26 12.48
N LEU A 562 6.28 -11.33 11.82
CA LEU A 562 5.51 -12.41 12.44
C LEU A 562 6.38 -13.59 12.92
N GLY A 563 7.61 -13.71 12.38
CA GLY A 563 8.53 -14.78 12.73
C GLY A 563 8.81 -15.76 11.58
N PRO A 564 9.71 -16.73 11.80
CA PRO A 564 10.18 -17.65 10.76
C PRO A 564 9.02 -18.46 10.14
N PRO A 565 9.24 -19.11 8.97
CA PRO A 565 8.21 -19.88 8.29
C PRO A 565 7.47 -20.84 9.25
N PRO A 566 6.14 -20.73 9.37
CA PRO A 566 5.39 -21.30 10.49
C PRO A 566 4.96 -22.75 10.24
N TRP A 567 5.26 -23.35 9.08
CA TRP A 567 4.75 -24.70 8.75
C TRP A 567 5.12 -25.81 9.74
N PRO A 568 6.27 -25.76 10.44
CA PRO A 568 6.53 -26.70 11.52
C PRO A 568 5.59 -26.53 12.73
N ASP A 569 5.13 -25.30 12.99
CA ASP A 569 4.29 -24.94 14.13
C ASP A 569 3.49 -23.65 13.87
N LEU A 570 2.17 -23.80 13.71
CA LEU A 570 1.24 -22.71 13.43
C LEU A 570 0.64 -22.10 14.70
N ASP A 571 0.94 -22.65 15.89
CA ASP A 571 0.21 -22.33 17.12
C ASP A 571 0.35 -20.86 17.49
N GLU A 572 1.53 -20.26 17.32
CA GLU A 572 1.75 -18.84 17.66
C GLU A 572 0.94 -17.91 16.73
N LEU A 573 0.92 -18.17 15.43
CA LEU A 573 0.09 -17.42 14.50
C LEU A 573 -1.40 -17.61 14.80
N TRP A 574 -1.82 -18.84 15.12
CA TRP A 574 -3.20 -19.12 15.49
C TRP A 574 -3.62 -18.38 16.76
N LYS A 575 -2.80 -18.44 17.82
CA LYS A 575 -3.04 -17.75 19.10
C LYS A 575 -3.18 -16.24 18.90
N ARG A 576 -2.46 -15.67 17.95
CA ARG A 576 -2.50 -14.24 17.59
C ARG A 576 -3.48 -13.91 16.46
N SER A 577 -4.29 -14.86 16.01
CA SER A 577 -5.31 -14.61 14.99
C SER A 577 -6.65 -14.21 15.63
N PRO A 578 -7.21 -13.01 15.33
CA PRO A 578 -8.50 -12.58 15.85
C PRO A 578 -9.63 -13.59 15.65
N ILE A 579 -9.67 -14.28 14.50
CA ILE A 579 -10.73 -15.24 14.17
C ILE A 579 -10.76 -16.44 15.15
N ARG A 580 -9.64 -16.76 15.82
CA ARG A 580 -9.61 -17.79 16.88
C ARG A 580 -10.59 -17.48 18.02
N TYR A 581 -10.87 -16.21 18.26
CA TYR A 581 -11.71 -15.70 19.34
C TYR A 581 -13.11 -15.29 18.87
N VAL A 582 -13.50 -15.66 17.64
CA VAL A 582 -14.78 -15.23 17.04
C VAL A 582 -16.03 -15.57 17.88
N GLN A 583 -15.98 -16.64 18.68
CA GLN A 583 -17.07 -17.01 19.60
C GLN A 583 -17.35 -15.92 20.64
N ASN A 584 -16.30 -15.23 21.10
CA ASN A 584 -16.37 -14.17 22.10
C ASN A 584 -16.92 -12.87 21.53
N MET A 585 -16.84 -12.66 20.21
CA MET A 585 -17.26 -11.42 19.57
C MET A 585 -18.77 -11.23 19.69
N GLN A 586 -19.20 -10.21 20.44
CA GLN A 586 -20.62 -9.81 20.55
C GLN A 586 -20.88 -8.43 19.93
N THR A 587 -19.83 -7.62 19.79
CA THR A 587 -19.90 -6.27 19.20
C THR A 587 -20.32 -6.34 17.72
N PRO A 588 -21.35 -5.58 17.31
CA PRO A 588 -21.70 -5.41 15.90
C PRO A 588 -20.52 -4.92 15.07
N LEU A 589 -20.16 -5.65 14.02
CA LEU A 589 -18.97 -5.38 13.20
C LEU A 589 -19.32 -4.96 11.76
N LEU A 590 -18.78 -3.84 11.30
CA LEU A 590 -18.69 -3.49 9.89
C LEU A 590 -17.31 -3.87 9.34
N LEU A 591 -17.27 -4.70 8.31
CA LEU A 591 -16.08 -5.02 7.54
C LEU A 591 -16.07 -4.20 6.25
N SER A 592 -15.01 -3.44 5.97
CA SER A 592 -14.86 -2.60 4.78
C SER A 592 -13.58 -2.97 4.04
N HIS A 593 -13.68 -3.50 2.81
CA HIS A 593 -12.51 -4.08 2.12
C HIS A 593 -12.51 -3.81 0.61
N GLY A 594 -11.33 -3.54 0.05
CA GLY A 594 -11.13 -3.42 -1.40
C GLY A 594 -10.95 -4.79 -2.06
N GLU A 595 -11.54 -5.03 -3.22
CA GLU A 595 -11.43 -6.34 -3.89
C GLU A 595 -10.04 -6.61 -4.49
N MET A 596 -9.28 -5.54 -4.75
CA MET A 596 -7.89 -5.59 -5.24
C MET A 596 -6.89 -5.21 -4.15
N ASP A 597 -7.29 -5.36 -2.87
CA ASP A 597 -6.35 -5.28 -1.75
C ASP A 597 -5.47 -6.53 -1.74
N LEU A 598 -4.21 -6.35 -2.13
CA LEU A 598 -3.20 -7.40 -2.19
C LEU A 598 -2.22 -7.33 -1.00
N ARG A 599 -2.37 -6.29 -0.16
CA ARG A 599 -1.61 -6.10 1.07
C ARG A 599 -2.22 -6.85 2.25
N CYS A 600 -3.53 -6.77 2.38
CA CYS A 600 -4.33 -7.58 3.29
C CYS A 600 -5.44 -8.20 2.46
N ALA A 601 -5.31 -9.47 2.10
CA ALA A 601 -6.18 -10.07 1.10
C ALA A 601 -7.66 -10.03 1.52
N VAL A 602 -8.57 -9.89 0.55
CA VAL A 602 -10.03 -9.84 0.81
C VAL A 602 -10.55 -11.05 1.59
N SER A 603 -9.90 -12.21 1.47
CA SER A 603 -10.21 -13.41 2.26
C SER A 603 -10.15 -13.17 3.75
N GLN A 604 -9.32 -12.23 4.25
CA GLN A 604 -9.27 -11.87 5.66
C GLN A 604 -10.62 -11.33 6.17
N ALA A 605 -11.32 -10.52 5.36
CA ALA A 605 -12.67 -10.06 5.68
C ALA A 605 -13.71 -11.17 5.47
N GLU A 606 -13.58 -11.96 4.41
CA GLU A 606 -14.53 -13.05 4.09
C GLU A 606 -14.55 -14.15 5.15
N GLU A 607 -13.38 -14.56 5.64
CA GLU A 607 -13.22 -15.58 6.70
C GLU A 607 -13.95 -15.13 7.97
N LEU A 608 -13.70 -13.90 8.43
CA LEU A 608 -14.33 -13.38 9.63
C LEU A 608 -15.83 -13.12 9.46
N PHE A 609 -16.24 -12.55 8.32
CA PHE A 609 -17.64 -12.37 7.97
C PHE A 609 -18.39 -13.72 8.00
N GLY A 610 -17.84 -14.73 7.31
CA GLY A 610 -18.42 -16.08 7.26
C GLY A 610 -18.56 -16.69 8.65
N ALA A 611 -17.51 -16.65 9.46
CA ALA A 611 -17.52 -17.18 10.83
C ALA A 611 -18.53 -16.47 11.73
N MET A 612 -18.57 -15.14 11.72
CA MET A 612 -19.52 -14.35 12.50
C MET A 612 -20.97 -14.60 12.05
N ARG A 613 -21.24 -14.61 10.74
CA ARG A 613 -22.57 -14.92 10.21
C ARG A 613 -23.03 -16.32 10.57
N PHE A 614 -22.15 -17.31 10.49
CA PHE A 614 -22.44 -18.70 10.84
C PHE A 614 -22.80 -18.86 12.32
N LEU A 615 -22.13 -18.08 13.20
CA LEU A 615 -22.42 -18.03 14.63
C LEU A 615 -23.59 -17.11 15.00
N GLY A 616 -24.32 -16.59 14.01
CA GLY A 616 -25.48 -15.72 14.27
C GLY A 616 -25.11 -14.36 14.86
N LYS A 617 -23.90 -13.85 14.61
CA LYS A 617 -23.47 -12.53 15.09
C LYS A 617 -23.91 -11.42 14.12
N THR A 618 -23.99 -10.20 14.62
CA THR A 618 -24.28 -8.99 13.83
C THR A 618 -23.02 -8.53 13.09
N VAL A 619 -23.00 -8.70 11.77
CA VAL A 619 -21.88 -8.27 10.93
C VAL A 619 -22.38 -7.86 9.54
N GLU A 620 -21.79 -6.81 8.98
CA GLU A 620 -21.98 -6.35 7.59
C GLU A 620 -20.62 -6.32 6.89
N MET A 621 -20.54 -6.73 5.62
CA MET A 621 -19.31 -6.64 4.81
C MET A 621 -19.57 -5.82 3.55
N VAL A 622 -18.81 -4.74 3.40
CA VAL A 622 -18.82 -3.84 2.25
C VAL A 622 -17.57 -4.10 1.43
N ARG A 623 -17.77 -4.54 0.18
CA ARG A 623 -16.70 -4.77 -0.80
C ARG A 623 -16.66 -3.61 -1.80
N PHE A 624 -15.49 -3.03 -1.99
CA PHE A 624 -15.25 -1.98 -2.97
C PHE A 624 -14.54 -2.57 -4.19
N PRO A 625 -15.24 -2.73 -5.33
CA PRO A 625 -14.63 -3.29 -6.53
C PRO A 625 -13.45 -2.45 -7.01
N GLU A 626 -12.42 -3.11 -7.57
CA GLU A 626 -11.19 -2.52 -8.13
C GLU A 626 -10.27 -1.81 -7.12
N GLU A 627 -10.75 -1.48 -5.93
CA GLU A 627 -9.99 -0.72 -4.95
C GLU A 627 -8.93 -1.57 -4.25
N SER A 628 -7.76 -0.98 -4.03
CA SER A 628 -6.65 -1.61 -3.30
C SER A 628 -6.66 -1.23 -1.81
N HIS A 629 -5.57 -1.56 -1.10
CA HIS A 629 -5.36 -1.13 0.29
C HIS A 629 -5.43 0.40 0.49
N ASP A 630 -5.23 1.17 -0.58
CA ASP A 630 -5.20 2.63 -0.59
C ASP A 630 -6.56 3.31 -0.80
N LEU A 631 -7.67 2.56 -0.79
CA LEU A 631 -9.04 3.08 -0.90
C LEU A 631 -9.24 4.40 -0.13
N SER A 632 -8.88 4.45 1.16
CA SER A 632 -9.16 5.63 2.00
C SER A 632 -8.37 6.88 1.61
N ARG A 633 -7.20 6.73 0.96
CA ARG A 633 -6.24 7.80 0.69
C ARG A 633 -6.28 8.27 -0.76
N ASN A 634 -6.39 7.33 -1.69
CA ASN A 634 -6.26 7.58 -3.12
C ASN A 634 -7.26 6.77 -3.97
N GLY A 635 -8.23 6.11 -3.33
CA GLY A 635 -9.29 5.41 -4.03
C GLY A 635 -10.20 6.35 -4.83
N ARG A 636 -11.09 5.75 -5.62
CA ARG A 636 -12.02 6.54 -6.43
C ARG A 636 -12.87 7.47 -5.54
N PRO A 637 -12.99 8.78 -5.85
CA PRO A 637 -13.66 9.75 -5.00
C PRO A 637 -15.04 9.35 -4.44
N ASP A 638 -15.91 8.82 -5.28
CA ASP A 638 -17.25 8.36 -4.89
C ASP A 638 -17.20 7.18 -3.90
N ARG A 639 -16.23 6.27 -4.08
CA ARG A 639 -16.01 5.13 -3.18
C ARG A 639 -15.42 5.57 -1.84
N ARG A 640 -14.59 6.61 -1.82
CA ARG A 640 -14.10 7.25 -0.58
C ARG A 640 -15.24 7.87 0.21
N VAL A 641 -16.13 8.60 -0.45
CA VAL A 641 -17.34 9.17 0.17
C VAL A 641 -18.25 8.05 0.70
N GLU A 642 -18.56 7.03 -0.10
CA GLU A 642 -19.38 5.90 0.34
C GLU A 642 -18.77 5.17 1.54
N ARG A 643 -17.45 4.96 1.55
CA ARG A 643 -16.74 4.41 2.71
C ARG A 643 -17.00 5.25 3.96
N LEU A 644 -16.79 6.56 3.90
CA LEU A 644 -17.00 7.46 5.05
C LEU A 644 -18.46 7.44 5.52
N ASN A 645 -19.42 7.43 4.59
CA ASN A 645 -20.84 7.34 4.89
C ASN A 645 -21.21 6.01 5.58
N ARG A 646 -20.60 4.88 5.20
CA ARG A 646 -20.80 3.59 5.87
C ARG A 646 -20.24 3.59 7.29
N ILE A 647 -19.07 4.17 7.50
CA ILE A 647 -18.44 4.27 8.83
C ILE A 647 -19.31 5.13 9.75
N ALA A 648 -19.65 6.34 9.30
CA ALA A 648 -20.52 7.27 10.01
C ALA A 648 -21.89 6.63 10.34
N GLY A 649 -22.56 6.06 9.34
CA GLY A 649 -23.86 5.43 9.50
C GLY A 649 -23.84 4.21 10.42
N TRP A 650 -22.75 3.45 10.46
CA TRP A 650 -22.61 2.30 11.37
C TRP A 650 -22.51 2.75 12.83
N PHE A 651 -21.64 3.73 13.12
CA PHE A 651 -21.54 4.27 14.47
C PHE A 651 -22.82 4.98 14.90
N GLU A 652 -23.45 5.77 14.03
CA GLU A 652 -24.74 6.39 14.35
C GLU A 652 -25.81 5.35 14.69
N ARG A 653 -25.91 4.28 13.89
CA ARG A 653 -26.90 3.22 14.11
C ARG A 653 -26.74 2.57 15.50
N PHE A 654 -25.52 2.25 15.91
CA PHE A 654 -25.29 1.44 17.12
C PHE A 654 -24.97 2.24 18.38
N LEU A 655 -24.47 3.45 18.24
CA LEU A 655 -24.13 4.36 19.34
C LEU A 655 -25.11 5.54 19.46
N GLY A 656 -25.93 5.82 18.44
CA GLY A 656 -26.56 7.13 18.29
C GLY A 656 -25.50 8.23 18.11
N THR A 657 -25.92 9.48 18.18
CA THR A 657 -25.00 10.64 18.25
C THR A 657 -25.27 11.46 19.52
N ALA A 658 -24.67 12.65 19.62
CA ALA A 658 -25.02 13.62 20.65
C ALA A 658 -26.40 14.29 20.39
N SER A 659 -26.92 14.20 19.17
CA SER A 659 -28.16 14.83 18.69
C SER A 659 -29.23 13.86 18.17
N SER A 660 -28.88 12.59 17.93
CA SER A 660 -29.77 11.50 17.52
C SER A 660 -29.70 10.32 18.49
N GLU A 661 -30.85 9.75 18.84
CA GLU A 661 -30.90 8.53 19.66
C GLU A 661 -30.46 7.31 18.84
N LYS A 662 -30.03 6.25 19.53
CA LYS A 662 -29.70 4.96 18.91
C LYS A 662 -30.92 4.41 18.17
N ALA A 663 -30.75 3.93 16.94
CA ALA A 663 -31.83 3.32 16.17
C ALA A 663 -32.41 2.09 16.90
N ALA A 664 -33.72 1.88 16.78
CA ALA A 664 -34.38 0.72 17.37
C ALA A 664 -33.92 -0.57 16.67
N GLU A 665 -33.83 -1.68 17.42
CA GLU A 665 -33.33 -2.96 16.92
C GLU A 665 -34.12 -3.48 15.69
N ALA A 666 -35.43 -3.20 15.63
CA ALA A 666 -36.31 -3.55 14.51
C ALA A 666 -36.08 -2.74 13.22
N GLU A 667 -35.38 -1.60 13.28
CA GLU A 667 -35.04 -0.76 12.11
C GLU A 667 -33.69 -1.15 11.50
N THR A 668 -32.91 -1.96 12.21
CA THR A 668 -31.65 -2.46 11.68
C THR A 668 -31.96 -3.58 10.68
N GLN A 669 -31.49 -3.47 9.43
CA GLN A 669 -31.59 -4.52 8.40
C GLN A 669 -30.71 -5.74 8.74
N VAL A 670 -30.53 -6.05 10.02
CA VAL A 670 -29.82 -7.22 10.49
C VAL A 670 -30.69 -8.42 10.16
N LEU A 671 -30.16 -9.30 9.32
CA LEU A 671 -30.82 -10.55 9.00
C LEU A 671 -31.14 -11.27 10.33
N PRO A 672 -32.42 -11.58 10.61
CA PRO A 672 -32.81 -12.16 11.88
C PRO A 672 -32.02 -13.44 12.12
N VAL A 673 -31.35 -13.49 13.27
CA VAL A 673 -30.55 -14.63 13.69
C VAL A 673 -31.49 -15.72 14.17
N ARG A 674 -31.75 -16.73 13.34
CA ARG A 674 -32.47 -17.93 13.78
C ARG A 674 -31.49 -18.83 14.53
N HIS A 675 -31.39 -18.64 15.85
CA HIS A 675 -30.53 -19.45 16.72
C HIS A 675 -30.69 -20.97 16.52
N GLN A 676 -31.92 -21.46 16.28
CA GLN A 676 -32.18 -22.88 16.03
C GLN A 676 -31.55 -23.43 14.75
N MET A 677 -31.49 -22.65 13.65
CA MET A 677 -31.02 -23.18 12.37
C MET A 677 -29.49 -23.38 12.32
N ALA A 678 -28.73 -22.58 13.05
CA ALA A 678 -27.27 -22.75 13.15
C ALA A 678 -26.92 -23.98 14.00
N GLU A 679 -27.62 -24.19 15.12
CA GLU A 679 -27.46 -25.37 15.96
C GLU A 679 -27.87 -26.65 15.22
N GLU A 680 -29.00 -26.64 14.50
CA GLU A 680 -29.45 -27.76 13.66
C GLU A 680 -28.47 -28.05 12.51
N ALA A 681 -27.97 -27.02 11.81
CA ALA A 681 -27.00 -27.21 10.74
C ALA A 681 -25.65 -27.77 11.24
N VAL A 682 -25.16 -27.31 12.39
CA VAL A 682 -23.94 -27.85 13.00
C VAL A 682 -24.16 -29.28 13.48
N ALA A 683 -25.32 -29.59 14.07
CA ALA A 683 -25.67 -30.93 14.51
C ALA A 683 -25.80 -31.90 13.32
N ASP A 684 -26.41 -31.47 12.21
CA ASP A 684 -26.57 -32.27 11.00
C ASP A 684 -25.22 -32.55 10.32
N VAL A 685 -24.32 -31.56 10.26
CA VAL A 685 -22.96 -31.75 9.71
C VAL A 685 -22.11 -32.64 10.61
N ALA A 686 -22.18 -32.47 11.93
CA ALA A 686 -21.49 -33.33 12.88
C ALA A 686 -22.03 -34.78 12.82
N ALA A 687 -23.35 -34.95 12.73
CA ALA A 687 -23.98 -36.25 12.56
C ALA A 687 -23.60 -36.91 11.24
N ALA A 688 -23.53 -36.15 10.14
CA ALA A 688 -23.07 -36.63 8.84
C ALA A 688 -21.59 -37.07 8.87
N THR A 689 -20.74 -36.32 9.58
CA THR A 689 -19.30 -36.64 9.73
C THR A 689 -19.10 -37.90 10.58
N VAL A 690 -19.86 -38.09 11.66
CA VAL A 690 -19.86 -39.32 12.47
C VAL A 690 -20.37 -40.51 11.66
N LEU A 691 -21.42 -40.33 10.85
CA LEU A 691 -21.93 -41.35 9.92
C LEU A 691 -20.92 -41.73 8.83
N GLN A 692 -20.15 -40.77 8.32
CA GLN A 692 -19.11 -41.01 7.31
C GLN A 692 -17.89 -41.74 7.91
N THR A 693 -17.52 -41.40 9.15
CA THR A 693 -16.47 -42.09 9.92
C THR A 693 -16.88 -43.52 10.27
N LEU A 694 -18.15 -43.75 10.62
CA LEU A 694 -18.70 -45.09 10.84
C LEU A 694 -18.82 -45.91 9.55
N ARG A 695 -19.07 -45.28 8.39
CA ARG A 695 -19.08 -45.94 7.07
C ARG A 695 -17.70 -46.36 6.59
N LEU A 696 -16.64 -45.62 6.91
CA LEU A 696 -15.25 -45.97 6.57
C LEU A 696 -14.68 -47.11 7.42
N SER A 697 -15.34 -47.49 8.52
CA SER A 697 -14.92 -48.59 9.40
C SER A 697 -15.51 -49.97 9.04
N ARG A 698 -16.12 -50.13 7.86
CA ARG A 698 -16.67 -51.42 7.38
C ARG A 698 -16.19 -51.78 5.98
N GLU A 699 -15.06 -52.47 5.90
CA GLU A 699 -14.72 -53.38 4.79
C GLU A 699 -14.42 -54.80 5.32
N PRO A 700 -14.67 -55.86 4.54
CA PRO A 700 -14.84 -57.21 5.05
C PRO A 700 -13.51 -57.97 5.16
N ALA A 701 -13.30 -58.66 6.28
CA ALA A 701 -12.20 -59.61 6.45
C ALA A 701 -12.45 -60.88 5.62
N VAL A 702 -11.47 -61.25 4.80
CA VAL A 702 -11.42 -62.53 4.07
C VAL A 702 -10.88 -63.61 5.01
N ASP A 703 -11.56 -64.76 4.96
CA ASP A 703 -11.52 -65.90 5.86
C ASP A 703 -10.32 -66.84 5.59
N LEU A 704 -9.52 -67.14 6.62
CA LEU A 704 -8.63 -68.31 6.68
C LEU A 704 -8.57 -68.85 8.13
N MET A 705 -9.33 -69.89 8.40
CA MET A 705 -9.27 -70.82 9.55
C MET A 705 -8.18 -71.91 9.31
N PRO A 706 -7.77 -72.77 10.29
CA PRO A 706 -8.47 -73.08 11.56
C PRO A 706 -7.62 -73.31 12.84
N THR A 707 -8.37 -73.51 13.95
CA THR A 707 -8.08 -74.30 15.18
C THR A 707 -7.06 -73.74 16.18
N SER A 708 -7.27 -73.70 17.49
CA SER A 708 -8.33 -74.13 18.44
C SER A 708 -7.83 -73.66 19.84
N VAL A 709 -8.63 -73.28 20.84
CA VAL A 709 -9.25 -74.17 21.83
C VAL A 709 -9.82 -73.29 22.99
N LEU A 710 -11.04 -73.64 23.45
CA LEU A 710 -11.71 -73.46 24.76
C LEU A 710 -12.31 -72.08 25.18
N GLU A 711 -13.62 -72.03 24.99
CA GLU A 711 -14.67 -71.46 25.85
C GLU A 711 -14.92 -72.34 27.12
N PRO A 712 -15.87 -72.04 28.06
CA PRO A 712 -16.31 -70.76 28.65
C PRO A 712 -16.63 -70.85 30.18
N LEU A 713 -17.10 -69.71 30.75
CA LEU A 713 -18.14 -69.52 31.81
C LEU A 713 -17.77 -68.85 33.16
N PRO A 714 -18.76 -68.14 33.77
CA PRO A 714 -18.63 -66.83 34.45
C PRO A 714 -19.08 -66.90 35.93
N VAL A 715 -19.28 -65.75 36.62
CA VAL A 715 -20.33 -65.52 37.66
C VAL A 715 -20.41 -64.04 38.10
N GLU A 716 -21.65 -63.58 38.32
CA GLU A 716 -22.17 -62.31 38.87
C GLU A 716 -21.90 -62.09 40.39
N GLN A 717 -22.04 -60.85 40.91
CA GLN A 717 -23.10 -60.45 41.89
C GLN A 717 -22.93 -59.05 42.53
N GLN A 718 -23.96 -58.21 42.30
CA GLN A 718 -24.75 -57.27 43.14
C GLN A 718 -24.20 -56.47 44.36
N ALA A 719 -24.39 -55.13 44.27
CA ALA A 719 -25.10 -54.14 45.13
C ALA A 719 -25.03 -54.12 46.68
N GLU A 720 -24.73 -52.94 47.28
CA GLU A 720 -25.60 -52.08 48.15
C GLU A 720 -24.82 -51.01 48.97
N GLY A 721 -25.36 -49.77 49.08
CA GLY A 721 -25.50 -49.05 50.37
C GLY A 721 -24.64 -47.82 50.76
N ALA A 722 -25.25 -46.61 50.67
CA ALA A 722 -25.25 -45.46 51.62
C ALA A 722 -24.07 -44.44 51.76
N GLU A 723 -24.47 -43.15 51.87
CA GLU A 723 -23.79 -41.82 51.86
C GLU A 723 -23.04 -41.39 53.16
N PRO A 724 -22.69 -40.09 53.42
CA PRO A 724 -21.83 -39.08 52.75
C PRO A 724 -20.75 -38.47 53.71
N MET A 725 -19.76 -37.70 53.21
CA MET A 725 -18.78 -36.96 54.07
C MET A 725 -18.29 -35.62 53.45
N PRO A 726 -17.77 -34.66 54.25
CA PRO A 726 -17.99 -33.21 54.10
C PRO A 726 -16.73 -32.34 53.75
N ILE A 727 -16.95 -31.02 53.78
CA ILE A 727 -16.16 -29.84 53.35
C ILE A 727 -14.98 -29.41 54.29
N GLU A 728 -13.84 -29.00 53.66
CA GLU A 728 -12.74 -28.03 54.00
C GLU A 728 -11.80 -28.21 55.23
N PRO A 729 -10.57 -27.59 55.29
CA PRO A 729 -10.13 -26.27 54.76
C PRO A 729 -8.66 -26.08 54.23
N GLU A 730 -8.33 -24.83 53.85
CA GLU A 730 -7.06 -24.23 53.34
C GLU A 730 -5.76 -24.47 54.16
N PRO A 731 -4.57 -24.19 53.57
CA PRO A 731 -3.40 -23.77 54.37
C PRO A 731 -2.66 -22.50 53.87
N GLU A 732 -2.15 -21.75 54.86
CA GLU A 732 -1.32 -20.51 54.83
C GLU A 732 0.22 -20.76 54.67
N PRO A 733 1.08 -19.71 54.54
CA PRO A 733 2.39 -19.75 53.85
C PRO A 733 3.64 -19.98 54.73
N VAL A 734 4.81 -20.26 54.11
CA VAL A 734 6.10 -20.63 54.76
C VAL A 734 7.32 -19.98 54.02
N PRO A 735 8.46 -19.64 54.70
CA PRO A 735 9.21 -18.37 54.56
C PRO A 735 10.62 -18.43 53.90
N GLU A 736 11.27 -17.26 53.75
CA GLU A 736 12.64 -17.02 53.23
C GLU A 736 13.80 -17.56 54.14
N PRO A 737 14.99 -17.85 53.58
CA PRO A 737 16.21 -18.18 54.34
C PRO A 737 17.25 -17.02 54.46
N PRO A 738 18.18 -17.07 55.45
CA PRO A 738 19.03 -15.95 55.92
C PRO A 738 20.49 -15.93 55.35
N PRO A 739 21.34 -14.91 55.66
CA PRO A 739 22.65 -14.68 55.01
C PRO A 739 23.94 -15.01 55.82
N GLU A 740 25.10 -14.92 55.11
CA GLU A 740 26.55 -14.77 55.52
C GLU A 740 27.43 -16.01 55.85
N PRO A 741 28.82 -15.98 55.87
CA PRO A 741 29.84 -14.93 55.55
C PRO A 741 31.11 -15.39 54.72
N ALA A 742 32.11 -14.49 54.58
CA ALA A 742 33.37 -14.54 53.80
C ALA A 742 34.64 -15.17 54.47
N ALA A 743 35.69 -15.54 53.69
CA ALA A 743 37.15 -15.27 53.91
C ALA A 743 38.12 -16.02 52.93
N GLU A 744 39.35 -15.48 52.81
CA GLU A 744 40.43 -15.58 51.80
C GLU A 744 41.41 -16.81 51.83
N VAL A 745 42.24 -16.98 50.76
CA VAL A 745 43.75 -16.91 50.73
C VAL A 745 44.43 -17.81 49.64
N ALA A 746 45.11 -17.14 48.69
CA ALA A 746 46.41 -17.31 47.95
C ALA A 746 47.09 -18.66 47.51
N ALA A 747 47.44 -18.71 46.19
CA ALA A 747 48.76 -18.91 45.49
C ALA A 747 49.58 -20.24 45.63
N PRO A 748 50.36 -20.74 44.61
CA PRO A 748 51.39 -19.98 43.86
C PRO A 748 51.59 -20.27 42.35
N GLU A 749 52.46 -19.42 41.78
CA GLU A 749 52.93 -19.24 40.40
C GLU A 749 53.97 -20.27 39.90
N ALA A 750 54.09 -20.40 38.56
CA ALA A 750 55.38 -20.45 37.85
C ALA A 750 55.19 -20.09 36.35
N GLU A 751 55.83 -18.99 35.97
CA GLU A 751 55.95 -18.29 34.69
C GLU A 751 57.13 -18.87 33.83
N PRO A 752 57.57 -18.40 32.62
CA PRO A 752 57.06 -17.27 31.81
C PRO A 752 57.24 -17.29 30.23
N ILE A 753 56.68 -16.22 29.57
CA ILE A 753 57.27 -15.33 28.49
C ILE A 753 57.23 -15.84 27.00
N ILE A 754 56.76 -15.13 25.92
CA ILE A 754 56.73 -13.69 25.50
C ILE A 754 55.47 -13.27 24.67
N GLU A 755 54.86 -12.16 25.12
CA GLU A 755 54.27 -10.93 24.50
C GLU A 755 53.78 -10.81 23.02
N ARG A 756 52.54 -10.28 22.85
CA ARG A 756 52.25 -8.82 22.70
C ARG A 756 50.74 -8.47 22.81
N LYS A 757 50.44 -7.36 23.50
CA LYS A 757 49.15 -6.76 23.94
C LYS A 757 48.28 -6.08 22.87
N PRO A 758 47.00 -5.81 23.19
CA PRO A 758 46.39 -4.46 23.08
C PRO A 758 45.88 -3.91 24.43
N ASP A 759 45.97 -2.59 24.61
CA ASP A 759 45.62 -1.84 25.83
C ASP A 759 44.17 -1.26 25.82
N ALA A 760 43.55 -1.33 27.00
CA ALA A 760 42.70 -0.36 27.72
C ALA A 760 41.38 0.21 27.12
N LEU A 761 40.27 -0.21 27.74
CA LEU A 761 39.03 0.57 27.94
C LEU A 761 39.13 1.43 29.21
N PRO A 762 38.42 2.58 29.28
CA PRO A 762 37.95 3.10 30.55
C PRO A 762 36.41 3.15 30.66
N SER A 763 35.99 3.16 31.91
CA SER A 763 34.68 2.97 32.52
C SER A 763 33.64 4.09 32.35
N GLY A 764 32.37 3.67 32.23
CA GLY A 764 31.20 4.04 33.05
C GLY A 764 30.92 5.50 33.42
N ILE A 765 29.79 6.02 32.91
CA ILE A 765 28.96 7.06 33.55
C ILE A 765 27.49 6.64 33.47
N ILE A 766 26.82 6.64 34.62
CA ILE A 766 25.37 6.43 34.82
C ILE A 766 24.64 7.73 34.43
N PRO A 767 23.59 7.72 33.60
CA PRO A 767 22.77 8.92 33.40
C PRO A 767 21.85 9.13 34.61
N VAL A 768 22.06 10.25 35.30
CA VAL A 768 21.15 10.81 36.30
C VAL A 768 20.00 11.51 35.56
N PHE A 769 18.76 11.14 35.88
CA PHE A 769 17.57 11.86 35.40
C PHE A 769 17.52 13.29 36.00
N PRO A 770 17.16 14.33 35.23
CA PRO A 770 16.92 15.64 35.83
C PRO A 770 15.63 15.62 36.66
N GLU A 771 15.72 16.11 37.90
CA GLU A 771 14.56 16.42 38.75
C GLU A 771 13.69 17.52 38.10
N PRO A 772 12.38 17.56 38.36
CA PRO A 772 11.46 18.52 37.75
C PRO A 772 11.71 19.94 38.26
N GLU A 773 11.92 20.89 37.34
CA GLU A 773 11.96 22.31 37.68
C GLU A 773 10.58 22.83 38.13
N PRO A 774 10.54 23.79 39.09
CA PRO A 774 9.30 24.24 39.72
C PRO A 774 8.46 25.13 38.81
N VAL A 775 7.15 24.96 38.93
CA VAL A 775 6.08 25.77 38.30
C VAL A 775 6.24 27.25 38.64
N ILE A 776 6.42 28.08 37.61
CA ILE A 776 6.33 29.55 37.69
C ILE A 776 4.89 29.95 37.30
N PRO A 777 4.17 30.77 38.10
CA PRO A 777 2.78 31.12 37.82
C PRO A 777 2.66 32.16 36.69
N GLU A 778 1.56 32.08 35.94
CA GLU A 778 1.19 33.01 34.86
C GLU A 778 1.21 34.49 35.27
N PRO A 779 1.67 35.42 34.40
CA PRO A 779 1.40 36.83 34.59
C PRO A 779 0.07 37.25 33.93
N ALA A 780 -0.67 38.05 34.68
CA ALA A 780 -1.99 38.61 34.36
C ALA A 780 -2.01 39.58 33.17
N GLU A 781 -3.22 39.74 32.60
CA GLU A 781 -3.61 40.66 31.52
C GLU A 781 -3.09 42.10 31.67
N VAL A 782 -2.61 42.68 30.55
CA VAL A 782 -2.42 44.12 30.38
C VAL A 782 -2.97 44.55 29.00
N ALA A 783 -3.77 45.62 29.01
CA ALA A 783 -4.52 46.21 27.88
C ALA A 783 -3.62 46.89 26.81
N PRO A 784 -4.15 47.20 25.60
CA PRO A 784 -3.34 47.59 24.44
C PRO A 784 -3.15 49.12 24.31
N GLU A 785 -2.03 49.54 23.70
CA GLU A 785 -1.75 50.93 23.29
C GLU A 785 -0.98 50.98 21.93
N PRO A 786 -1.00 52.12 21.21
CA PRO A 786 -1.52 52.21 19.84
C PRO A 786 -0.49 52.41 18.70
N GLU A 787 -0.96 52.30 17.45
CA GLU A 787 -0.24 52.48 16.18
C GLU A 787 0.39 53.88 15.97
N PRO A 788 1.53 53.98 15.26
CA PRO A 788 2.05 55.27 14.76
C PRO A 788 1.81 55.51 13.26
N VAL A 789 1.56 56.79 12.95
CA VAL A 789 1.28 57.44 11.64
C VAL A 789 2.58 57.99 10.99
N PRO A 790 2.67 58.22 9.66
CA PRO A 790 3.95 58.28 8.92
C PRO A 790 4.46 59.69 8.48
N GLU A 791 5.63 59.67 7.81
CA GLU A 791 6.29 60.64 6.86
C GLU A 791 7.31 61.70 7.38
N PRO A 792 8.26 62.24 6.54
CA PRO A 792 8.33 62.28 5.06
C PRO A 792 9.71 62.01 4.36
N VAL A 793 9.64 62.03 3.01
CA VAL A 793 10.66 61.79 1.94
C VAL A 793 11.53 63.02 1.62
N VAL A 794 12.79 62.81 1.15
CA VAL A 794 13.54 63.75 0.26
C VAL A 794 14.45 62.98 -0.73
N ASP A 795 14.35 63.33 -2.02
CA ASP A 795 15.13 62.90 -3.22
C ASP A 795 16.61 63.37 -3.24
N VAL A 796 17.53 62.62 -3.90
CA VAL A 796 18.50 63.18 -4.90
C VAL A 796 19.03 62.11 -5.90
N ALA A 797 19.21 62.58 -7.14
CA ALA A 797 19.51 62.03 -8.47
C ALA A 797 20.82 61.24 -8.80
N GLU A 798 20.79 60.72 -10.04
CA GLU A 798 21.74 59.94 -10.88
C GLU A 798 23.14 60.56 -11.15
N GLY A 799 24.11 59.70 -11.51
CA GLY A 799 25.39 60.05 -12.15
C GLY A 799 26.18 58.84 -12.70
N GLU A 800 26.57 58.92 -13.98
CA GLU A 800 27.16 57.92 -14.88
C GLU A 800 28.60 57.42 -14.54
N PRO A 801 29.06 56.27 -15.11
CA PRO A 801 30.45 55.81 -15.03
C PRO A 801 31.27 56.05 -16.32
N GLU A 802 32.57 56.33 -16.18
CA GLU A 802 33.57 56.35 -17.27
C GLU A 802 34.96 55.84 -16.78
N PRO A 803 35.91 55.46 -17.66
CA PRO A 803 36.45 54.10 -17.74
C PRO A 803 37.99 54.00 -17.57
N LEU A 804 38.54 52.78 -17.49
CA LEU A 804 39.98 52.54 -17.63
C LEU A 804 40.30 51.30 -18.50
N ALA A 805 41.40 51.42 -19.24
CA ALA A 805 41.80 50.74 -20.48
C ALA A 805 42.87 49.61 -20.27
N PRO A 806 43.31 48.89 -21.34
CA PRO A 806 43.67 47.45 -21.31
C PRO A 806 45.18 47.07 -21.44
N GLU A 807 45.40 45.74 -21.60
CA GLU A 807 46.55 44.95 -22.17
C GLU A 807 47.54 44.24 -21.21
N PRO A 808 48.25 43.14 -21.62
CA PRO A 808 48.39 42.52 -22.97
C PRO A 808 48.26 40.97 -23.08
N GLU A 809 48.20 40.48 -24.33
CA GLU A 809 48.28 39.07 -24.78
C GLU A 809 49.69 38.44 -24.64
N PRO A 810 49.78 37.09 -24.71
CA PRO A 810 50.89 36.47 -25.45
C PRO A 810 50.45 35.42 -26.49
N GLU A 811 51.31 35.36 -27.52
CA GLU A 811 51.31 34.64 -28.81
C GLU A 811 51.32 33.08 -28.80
N PRO A 812 51.13 32.42 -29.97
CA PRO A 812 50.71 31.02 -30.09
C PRO A 812 51.87 30.01 -30.05
N VAL A 813 51.61 28.83 -29.48
CA VAL A 813 52.57 27.71 -29.46
C VAL A 813 52.23 26.70 -30.57
N ALA A 814 53.27 26.32 -31.28
CA ALA A 814 53.29 25.48 -32.47
C ALA A 814 52.89 24.01 -32.24
N ALA A 815 52.43 23.40 -33.33
CA ALA A 815 52.07 22.00 -33.48
C ALA A 815 53.19 21.03 -33.07
N ALA A 816 52.80 19.94 -32.42
CA ALA A 816 53.61 18.74 -32.21
C ALA A 816 52.92 17.54 -32.86
N GLU A 817 53.74 16.73 -33.51
CA GLU A 817 53.43 15.64 -34.43
C GLU A 817 52.71 14.44 -33.80
N GLU A 818 51.91 13.76 -34.61
CA GLU A 818 51.26 12.48 -34.35
C GLU A 818 52.29 11.36 -34.08
N PRO A 819 52.05 10.44 -33.12
CA PRO A 819 52.73 9.15 -33.11
C PRO A 819 51.94 8.12 -33.92
N GLU A 820 52.61 7.54 -34.93
CA GLU A 820 52.19 6.36 -35.70
C GLU A 820 51.95 5.12 -34.81
N PRO A 821 51.13 4.15 -35.28
CA PRO A 821 50.62 3.06 -34.47
C PRO A 821 51.67 1.98 -34.19
N VAL A 822 51.83 1.63 -32.90
CA VAL A 822 52.61 0.46 -32.49
C VAL A 822 51.79 -0.80 -32.75
N ALA A 823 52.35 -1.69 -33.57
CA ALA A 823 51.80 -2.99 -33.91
C ALA A 823 51.63 -3.89 -32.66
N ALA A 824 50.51 -4.60 -32.61
CA ALA A 824 50.20 -5.58 -31.57
C ALA A 824 51.18 -6.77 -31.61
N GLU A 825 51.69 -7.15 -30.45
CA GLU A 825 52.26 -8.49 -30.22
C GLU A 825 51.11 -9.51 -30.07
N PRO A 826 51.24 -10.74 -30.59
CA PRO A 826 50.17 -11.73 -30.54
C PRO A 826 50.05 -12.35 -29.14
N GLU A 827 48.84 -12.39 -28.59
CA GLU A 827 48.52 -13.18 -27.40
C GLU A 827 48.65 -14.69 -27.66
N PRO A 828 48.99 -15.49 -26.64
CA PRO A 828 49.19 -16.94 -26.77
C PRO A 828 47.86 -17.69 -26.98
N GLU A 829 47.85 -18.66 -27.89
CA GLU A 829 46.75 -19.61 -28.10
C GLU A 829 46.38 -20.33 -26.79
N LEU A 830 45.20 -20.04 -26.27
CA LEU A 830 44.53 -20.87 -25.27
C LEU A 830 43.83 -22.05 -25.96
N ALA A 831 44.10 -23.25 -25.44
CA ALA A 831 43.58 -24.52 -25.93
C ALA A 831 42.03 -24.53 -25.95
N PRO A 832 41.40 -25.21 -26.94
CA PRO A 832 39.95 -25.31 -27.00
C PRO A 832 39.40 -26.10 -25.80
N GLU A 833 38.37 -25.57 -25.16
CA GLU A 833 37.58 -26.28 -24.14
C GLU A 833 36.92 -27.54 -24.74
N PRO A 834 36.78 -28.63 -23.95
CA PRO A 834 36.23 -29.88 -24.45
C PRO A 834 34.71 -29.75 -24.70
N GLU A 835 34.26 -30.23 -25.86
CA GLU A 835 32.84 -30.33 -26.18
C GLU A 835 32.07 -31.14 -25.11
N PRO A 836 30.87 -30.69 -24.69
CA PRO A 836 30.04 -31.48 -23.79
C PRO A 836 29.50 -32.72 -24.52
N ALA A 837 29.59 -33.87 -23.86
CA ALA A 837 29.13 -35.16 -24.35
C ALA A 837 27.64 -35.14 -24.74
N PRO A 838 27.25 -35.86 -25.81
CA PRO A 838 25.87 -35.88 -26.27
C PRO A 838 24.97 -36.62 -25.26
N ALA A 839 23.87 -35.98 -24.87
CA ALA A 839 22.82 -36.62 -24.09
C ALA A 839 22.10 -37.71 -24.93
N PRO A 840 21.66 -38.82 -24.31
CA PRO A 840 21.14 -39.98 -25.02
C PRO A 840 19.81 -39.70 -25.73
N SER A 841 19.67 -40.19 -26.97
CA SER A 841 18.41 -40.20 -27.70
C SER A 841 17.46 -41.26 -27.13
N LEU A 842 16.29 -40.83 -26.66
CA LEU A 842 15.20 -41.75 -26.35
C LEU A 842 14.40 -41.99 -27.63
N THR A 843 14.72 -43.12 -28.26
CA THR A 843 13.96 -43.78 -29.31
C THR A 843 12.68 -44.36 -28.71
N SER A 844 11.52 -43.95 -29.24
CA SER A 844 10.24 -44.56 -28.89
C SER A 844 10.19 -45.99 -29.46
N THR A 845 9.89 -46.96 -28.60
CA THR A 845 9.61 -48.34 -29.01
C THR A 845 8.10 -48.50 -29.14
N LEU A 846 7.64 -48.71 -30.38
CA LEU A 846 6.28 -49.12 -30.72
C LEU A 846 6.10 -50.63 -30.46
N LEU A 847 5.06 -50.98 -29.70
CA LEU A 847 4.56 -52.35 -29.59
C LEU A 847 3.10 -52.36 -30.09
N SER A 848 2.89 -53.05 -31.21
CA SER A 848 1.62 -53.24 -31.91
C SER A 848 0.90 -54.51 -31.48
N TRP A 849 -0.45 -54.55 -31.55
CA TRP A 849 -1.24 -55.77 -31.86
C TRP A 849 -2.64 -55.33 -32.37
N PRO A 850 -3.42 -56.17 -33.08
CA PRO A 850 -3.41 -56.39 -34.53
C PRO A 850 -4.74 -55.97 -35.19
N THR A 851 -4.69 -55.61 -36.47
CA THR A 851 -5.86 -55.41 -37.32
C THR A 851 -6.30 -56.73 -37.98
N ALA A 852 -7.61 -56.97 -38.00
CA ALA A 852 -8.23 -57.95 -38.89
C ALA A 852 -9.06 -57.22 -39.95
N ASN A 853 -8.74 -57.55 -41.20
CA ASN A 853 -9.27 -57.08 -42.48
C ASN A 853 -10.79 -57.15 -42.63
N ILE A 854 -11.36 -56.17 -43.36
CA ILE A 854 -12.37 -56.44 -44.40
C ILE A 854 -12.02 -55.61 -45.67
N PRO A 855 -12.09 -56.18 -46.89
CA PRO A 855 -11.41 -55.67 -48.07
C PRO A 855 -12.34 -54.98 -49.09
N GLY A 856 -11.77 -54.04 -49.84
CA GLY A 856 -12.23 -53.69 -51.19
C GLY A 856 -12.66 -52.25 -51.38
N LEU A 857 -11.70 -51.39 -51.74
CA LEU A 857 -11.87 -50.41 -52.82
C LEU A 857 -10.49 -49.90 -53.24
N GLN A 858 -10.27 -49.97 -54.55
CA GLN A 858 -9.00 -49.70 -55.23
C GLN A 858 -8.70 -48.20 -55.32
N ASP A 859 -7.39 -47.97 -55.34
CA ASP A 859 -6.59 -46.79 -55.72
C ASP A 859 -7.22 -45.86 -56.77
N ASP A 860 -6.97 -44.55 -56.59
CA ASP A 860 -6.21 -43.73 -57.55
C ASP A 860 -6.02 -42.28 -57.01
N GLY A 861 -4.79 -41.94 -56.64
CA GLY A 861 -4.15 -40.65 -57.01
C GLY A 861 -4.30 -39.39 -56.13
N GLU A 862 -3.20 -39.08 -55.42
CA GLU A 862 -2.61 -37.76 -55.09
C GLU A 862 -3.23 -36.79 -54.04
N GLN A 863 -2.52 -36.76 -52.88
CA GLN A 863 -2.10 -35.63 -52.03
C GLN A 863 -3.01 -34.40 -51.80
N THR A 864 -3.46 -34.22 -50.55
CA THR A 864 -3.00 -33.13 -49.64
C THR A 864 -3.38 -33.46 -48.19
N ASP A 865 -2.63 -32.90 -47.25
CA ASP A 865 -2.38 -33.36 -45.88
C ASP A 865 -3.35 -32.77 -44.81
N SER A 866 -3.44 -33.50 -43.69
CA SER A 866 -3.92 -33.14 -42.35
C SER A 866 -5.42 -32.94 -42.07
N GLY A 867 -5.97 -33.90 -41.32
CA GLY A 867 -7.26 -33.84 -40.62
C GLY A 867 -7.11 -33.68 -39.10
N GLU A 868 -8.22 -33.27 -38.49
CA GLU A 868 -8.60 -33.37 -37.06
C GLU A 868 -8.72 -34.86 -36.60
N PRO A 869 -9.35 -35.24 -35.46
CA PRO A 869 -9.59 -34.64 -34.13
C PRO A 869 -9.19 -35.59 -32.97
N ALA A 870 -9.28 -35.12 -31.71
CA ALA A 870 -9.23 -36.00 -30.52
C ALA A 870 -10.54 -35.89 -29.70
N THR A 871 -11.09 -37.06 -29.36
CA THR A 871 -12.24 -37.27 -28.47
C THR A 871 -11.78 -37.93 -27.17
N SER A 872 -12.35 -37.55 -26.02
CA SER A 872 -12.50 -38.46 -24.86
C SER A 872 -13.64 -37.99 -23.95
N ILE A 873 -14.48 -38.96 -23.55
CA ILE A 873 -15.61 -38.86 -22.61
C ILE A 873 -15.22 -39.63 -21.33
N ILE A 874 -15.63 -39.15 -20.14
CA ILE A 874 -15.60 -39.89 -18.85
C ILE A 874 -17.04 -40.01 -18.30
N PRO A 875 -17.45 -41.18 -17.75
CA PRO A 875 -18.83 -41.45 -17.30
C PRO A 875 -19.11 -41.07 -15.82
N ALA A 876 -20.39 -40.83 -15.50
CA ALA A 876 -20.89 -40.42 -14.19
C ALA A 876 -21.52 -41.57 -13.37
N TRP A 877 -21.53 -41.45 -12.03
CA TRP A 877 -22.33 -42.28 -11.10
C TRP A 877 -23.24 -41.41 -10.21
N GLN A 878 -24.43 -41.92 -9.89
CA GLN A 878 -25.55 -41.25 -9.18
C GLN A 878 -25.51 -41.41 -7.65
N PRO A 879 -26.20 -40.53 -6.88
CA PRO A 879 -26.83 -40.90 -5.61
C PRO A 879 -28.39 -40.80 -5.65
N PRO A 880 -29.10 -41.39 -4.67
CA PRO A 880 -30.46 -41.90 -4.82
C PRO A 880 -31.58 -40.86 -4.54
N GLU A 881 -32.79 -41.23 -4.96
CA GLU A 881 -34.06 -40.49 -4.89
C GLU A 881 -34.40 -39.91 -3.50
N MET A 882 -34.97 -38.69 -3.48
CA MET A 882 -36.15 -38.27 -2.67
C MET A 882 -36.58 -36.82 -3.02
N PRO A 883 -37.81 -36.34 -2.68
CA PRO A 883 -38.79 -35.95 -3.70
C PRO A 883 -39.18 -34.46 -3.77
N SER A 884 -39.76 -34.13 -4.95
CA SER A 884 -40.77 -33.13 -5.27
C SER A 884 -40.66 -31.70 -4.68
N GLU A 885 -40.21 -30.77 -5.52
CA GLU A 885 -41.03 -29.74 -6.21
C GLU A 885 -40.14 -28.53 -6.56
N SER A 886 -40.36 -27.98 -7.76
CA SER A 886 -39.73 -26.78 -8.34
C SER A 886 -38.27 -26.87 -8.86
N ARG A 887 -38.04 -27.67 -9.92
CA ARG A 887 -36.92 -27.43 -10.87
C ARG A 887 -37.32 -27.83 -12.30
N ARG A 888 -37.37 -26.87 -13.22
CA ARG A 888 -37.20 -27.13 -14.67
C ARG A 888 -36.04 -26.29 -15.19
N THR A 889 -34.86 -26.85 -15.07
CA THR A 889 -33.70 -26.45 -15.86
C THR A 889 -33.92 -26.95 -17.30
N VAL A 890 -33.75 -26.10 -18.31
CA VAL A 890 -33.62 -26.55 -19.71
C VAL A 890 -32.18 -26.33 -20.13
N SER A 891 -31.46 -27.42 -20.39
CA SER A 891 -30.17 -27.42 -21.05
C SER A 891 -30.34 -27.12 -22.53
N LEU A 892 -29.55 -26.20 -23.08
CA LEU A 892 -29.43 -26.03 -24.53
C LEU A 892 -28.51 -27.13 -25.06
N SER A 893 -29.06 -28.06 -25.83
CA SER A 893 -28.25 -29.04 -26.58
C SER A 893 -27.68 -28.37 -27.82
N ALA A 894 -26.36 -28.50 -28.05
CA ALA A 894 -25.73 -28.08 -29.29
C ALA A 894 -26.28 -28.90 -30.47
N MET A 895 -26.56 -28.24 -31.59
CA MET A 895 -26.94 -28.93 -32.83
C MET A 895 -25.69 -29.47 -33.54
N PRO A 896 -25.76 -30.66 -34.16
CA PRO A 896 -24.73 -31.11 -35.08
C PRO A 896 -24.59 -30.12 -36.25
N PRO A 897 -23.37 -29.86 -36.75
CA PRO A 897 -23.14 -28.92 -37.85
C PRO A 897 -23.96 -29.23 -39.10
N GLU A 898 -24.32 -30.50 -39.35
CA GLU A 898 -25.12 -30.88 -40.52
C GLU A 898 -26.58 -30.41 -40.43
N ALA A 899 -27.15 -30.31 -39.23
CA ALA A 899 -28.51 -29.81 -39.01
C ALA A 899 -28.60 -28.27 -39.16
N ILE A 900 -27.51 -27.57 -38.82
CA ILE A 900 -27.35 -26.13 -39.10
C ILE A 900 -27.21 -25.90 -40.61
N ALA A 901 -26.41 -26.74 -41.29
CA ALA A 901 -26.21 -26.65 -42.74
C ALA A 901 -27.48 -26.96 -43.55
N ALA A 902 -28.38 -27.81 -43.02
CA ALA A 902 -29.66 -28.15 -43.65
C ALA A 902 -30.78 -27.11 -43.40
N GLY A 903 -30.54 -26.09 -42.55
CA GLY A 903 -31.50 -25.02 -42.29
C GLY A 903 -32.70 -25.43 -41.43
N GLU A 904 -32.57 -26.46 -40.60
CA GLU A 904 -33.64 -26.90 -39.70
C GLU A 904 -33.86 -25.90 -38.55
N THR A 905 -35.12 -25.71 -38.14
CA THR A 905 -35.52 -24.80 -37.05
C THR A 905 -36.33 -25.53 -36.00
N PHE A 906 -36.18 -25.13 -34.72
CA PHE A 906 -37.04 -25.61 -33.64
C PHE A 906 -37.49 -24.48 -32.70
N LEU A 907 -38.59 -24.74 -31.99
CA LEU A 907 -39.24 -23.82 -31.06
C LEU A 907 -38.68 -23.98 -29.64
N ALA A 908 -38.13 -22.91 -29.07
CA ALA A 908 -37.75 -22.84 -27.66
C ALA A 908 -38.80 -22.03 -26.86
N LYS A 909 -39.15 -22.50 -25.66
CA LYS A 909 -40.05 -21.79 -24.73
C LYS A 909 -39.25 -21.32 -23.51
N LEU A 910 -39.17 -20.01 -23.29
CA LEU A 910 -38.52 -19.38 -22.14
C LEU A 910 -39.58 -18.85 -21.15
N SER A 911 -39.28 -18.88 -19.85
CA SER A 911 -40.14 -18.33 -18.78
C SER A 911 -39.26 -17.79 -17.64
N PHE A 912 -39.61 -16.62 -17.09
CA PHE A 912 -38.90 -15.95 -15.97
C PHE A 912 -39.89 -15.36 -14.96
N GLU A 913 -39.54 -15.38 -13.67
CA GLU A 913 -40.30 -14.79 -12.56
C GLU A 913 -39.89 -13.33 -12.28
N SER A 914 -40.84 -12.53 -11.78
CA SER A 914 -40.81 -11.06 -11.73
C SER A 914 -40.40 -10.46 -10.37
N GLY A 915 -39.62 -9.37 -10.41
CA GLY A 915 -39.40 -8.36 -9.35
C GLY A 915 -39.10 -6.97 -9.97
N PRO A 916 -39.23 -5.85 -9.24
CA PRO A 916 -39.91 -4.65 -9.75
C PRO A 916 -38.99 -3.61 -10.39
N PHE A 917 -38.52 -3.85 -11.62
CA PHE A 917 -38.28 -2.79 -12.63
C PHE A 917 -38.50 -3.42 -14.02
N ALA A 918 -39.57 -3.04 -14.71
CA ALA A 918 -40.03 -3.68 -15.94
C ALA A 918 -40.22 -2.66 -17.08
N GLY A 919 -39.48 -2.85 -18.17
CA GLY A 919 -39.82 -2.39 -19.54
C GLY A 919 -39.93 -3.60 -20.46
N ARG A 920 -40.96 -3.67 -21.31
CA ARG A 920 -41.34 -4.84 -22.14
C ARG A 920 -40.91 -4.67 -23.61
N ILE A 921 -40.55 -5.79 -24.26
CA ILE A 921 -40.72 -5.97 -25.72
C ILE A 921 -41.92 -6.92 -25.90
N VAL A 922 -42.89 -6.56 -26.76
CA VAL A 922 -44.09 -7.36 -27.05
C VAL A 922 -44.03 -7.89 -28.47
N ALA A 923 -44.05 -9.21 -28.66
CA ALA A 923 -44.37 -9.85 -29.94
C ALA A 923 -45.59 -10.75 -29.73
N LEU A 924 -46.58 -10.67 -30.65
CA LEU A 924 -47.85 -11.38 -30.50
C LEU A 924 -47.74 -12.86 -30.91
N PRO A 925 -48.60 -13.75 -30.38
CA PRO A 925 -48.43 -15.21 -30.42
C PRO A 925 -48.45 -15.87 -31.82
N ASN A 926 -48.80 -15.12 -32.88
CA ASN A 926 -48.87 -15.62 -34.25
C ASN A 926 -48.02 -14.81 -35.24
N GLN A 927 -47.04 -14.02 -34.77
CA GLN A 927 -46.08 -13.34 -35.65
C GLN A 927 -44.81 -14.18 -35.83
N MET A 928 -44.52 -14.58 -37.08
CA MET A 928 -43.16 -14.94 -37.46
C MET A 928 -42.31 -13.68 -37.55
N VAL A 929 -41.26 -13.56 -36.74
CA VAL A 929 -40.21 -12.57 -36.97
C VAL A 929 -39.18 -13.21 -37.88
N THR A 930 -39.15 -12.76 -39.13
CA THR A 930 -38.15 -13.19 -40.12
C THR A 930 -37.17 -12.04 -40.31
N VAL A 931 -35.89 -12.26 -40.00
CA VAL A 931 -34.83 -11.30 -40.34
C VAL A 931 -34.36 -11.63 -41.76
N GLY A 932 -34.90 -10.90 -42.73
CA GLY A 932 -34.59 -11.05 -44.14
C GLY A 932 -34.51 -9.69 -44.82
N ARG A 933 -33.69 -9.61 -45.87
CA ARG A 933 -33.43 -8.39 -46.65
C ARG A 933 -34.69 -7.97 -47.43
N ALA A 934 -35.13 -6.72 -47.31
CA ALA A 934 -36.19 -6.10 -48.12
C ALA A 934 -35.92 -4.57 -48.28
N PRO A 935 -36.44 -3.92 -49.34
CA PRO A 935 -35.70 -2.93 -50.14
C PRO A 935 -35.66 -1.48 -49.65
N ASP A 936 -36.36 -1.13 -48.58
CA ASP A 936 -36.43 0.27 -48.12
C ASP A 936 -35.84 0.35 -46.71
N ASN A 937 -34.60 0.84 -46.65
CA ASN A 937 -33.71 0.88 -45.48
C ASN A 937 -34.27 1.71 -44.30
N ASP A 938 -35.26 1.21 -43.56
CA ASP A 938 -35.62 1.74 -42.25
C ASP A 938 -35.99 0.61 -41.27
N ILE A 939 -35.24 0.53 -40.16
CA ILE A 939 -35.66 -0.15 -38.94
C ILE A 939 -35.70 0.92 -37.85
N VAL A 940 -36.89 1.16 -37.31
CA VAL A 940 -37.12 2.06 -36.18
C VAL A 940 -37.09 1.25 -34.90
N VAL A 941 -36.17 1.58 -33.99
CA VAL A 941 -36.22 1.15 -32.58
C VAL A 941 -36.26 2.43 -31.75
N GLY A 942 -37.37 2.67 -31.03
CA GLY A 942 -37.49 3.78 -30.11
C GLY A 942 -38.72 3.68 -29.21
N ASP A 943 -38.52 4.07 -27.94
CA ASP A 943 -39.57 4.51 -27.01
C ASP A 943 -39.86 6.03 -27.28
N PRO A 944 -41.10 6.55 -27.25
CA PRO A 944 -41.41 7.93 -27.68
C PRO A 944 -40.94 9.06 -26.75
N ALA A 945 -40.01 8.85 -25.82
CA ALA A 945 -39.62 9.87 -24.87
C ALA A 945 -38.10 9.89 -24.61
N THR A 946 -37.31 10.27 -25.61
CA THR A 946 -36.16 11.21 -25.52
C THR A 946 -35.38 11.21 -26.85
N SER A 947 -34.72 12.33 -27.12
CA SER A 947 -34.13 12.79 -28.39
C SER A 947 -33.29 11.79 -29.20
N GLY A 948 -33.48 11.80 -30.52
CA GLY A 948 -32.84 10.91 -31.48
C GLY A 948 -31.34 11.09 -31.69
N ARG A 949 -30.68 9.96 -31.92
CA ARG A 949 -29.44 9.80 -32.70
C ARG A 949 -29.58 8.51 -33.51
N HIS A 950 -29.26 8.57 -34.81
CA HIS A 950 -29.35 7.44 -35.74
C HIS A 950 -27.97 6.83 -35.95
N GLY A 951 -27.77 5.56 -35.57
CA GLY A 951 -26.59 4.77 -35.94
C GLY A 951 -26.80 4.05 -37.26
N ARG A 952 -25.76 3.98 -38.11
CA ARG A 952 -25.79 3.25 -39.39
C ARG A 952 -25.06 1.92 -39.23
N ILE A 953 -25.69 0.84 -39.70
CA ILE A 953 -25.07 -0.48 -39.80
C ILE A 953 -24.75 -0.73 -41.27
N GLU A 954 -23.48 -0.98 -41.59
CA GLU A 954 -23.05 -1.43 -42.92
C GLU A 954 -22.51 -2.87 -42.85
N VAL A 955 -22.74 -3.63 -43.92
CA VAL A 955 -22.15 -4.96 -44.08
C VAL A 955 -21.16 -4.89 -45.23
N ARG A 956 -19.89 -5.17 -44.93
CA ARG A 956 -18.83 -5.32 -45.93
C ARG A 956 -18.12 -6.64 -45.70
N SER A 957 -17.99 -7.42 -46.77
CA SER A 957 -17.25 -8.69 -46.79
C SER A 957 -17.61 -9.66 -45.66
N GLY A 958 -18.90 -9.77 -45.33
CA GLY A 958 -19.39 -10.73 -44.34
C GLY A 958 -19.26 -10.31 -42.88
N VAL A 959 -18.86 -9.07 -42.58
CA VAL A 959 -18.76 -8.54 -41.21
C VAL A 959 -19.65 -7.30 -41.05
N PHE A 960 -20.26 -7.16 -39.87
CA PHE A 960 -21.09 -6.01 -39.50
C PHE A 960 -20.23 -4.85 -38.97
N TRP A 961 -20.50 -3.65 -39.46
CA TRP A 961 -19.91 -2.40 -38.99
C TRP A 961 -21.01 -1.52 -38.42
N ILE A 962 -20.87 -1.10 -37.16
CA ILE A 962 -21.80 -0.18 -36.50
C ILE A 962 -21.02 1.12 -36.28
N SER A 963 -21.43 2.20 -36.95
CA SER A 963 -20.85 3.53 -36.70
C SER A 963 -21.78 4.33 -35.80
N ASP A 964 -21.31 4.65 -34.60
CA ASP A 964 -21.90 5.67 -33.74
C ASP A 964 -21.36 7.04 -34.19
N LEU A 965 -22.26 7.94 -34.60
CA LEU A 965 -21.92 9.34 -34.86
C LEU A 965 -22.23 10.15 -33.60
N GLY A 966 -21.24 10.18 -32.71
CA GLY A 966 -21.10 11.21 -31.69
C GLY A 966 -20.98 10.68 -30.27
N SER A 967 -19.78 10.85 -29.71
CA SER A 967 -19.40 10.90 -28.28
C SER A 967 -20.58 11.09 -27.30
N THR A 968 -20.58 10.44 -26.13
CA THR A 968 -19.48 10.13 -25.20
C THR A 968 -19.52 8.70 -24.68
#